data_AF-A0A8H3ZAU8-F1
#
_entry.id   AF-A0A8H3ZAU8-F1
#
_cell.length_a   1.000
_cell.length_b   1.000
_cell.length_c   1.000
_cell.angle_alpha   90.00
_cell.angle_beta   90.00
_cell.angle_gamma   90.00
#
_symmetry.space_group_name_H-M   'P 1'
#
loop_
_entity.id
_entity.type
_entity.pdbx_description
1 polymer ?
#
loop_
_entity_poly.entity_id
_entity_poly.type
_entity_poly.pdbx_seq_one_letter_code
_entity_poly.pdbx_strand_id
1 'polypeptide(L)'
;MDSRMRSQHPRRLSKVAGQPSFRPQPASNTRSLFAREESLEQPDSLLHIINHQQSPESPLFPNDAPLQETLDSVRAMGERIGLQVEQFAQFLDQWNMTRNDMRADDDQANKEAAMELIDRLKEISSAKLRDLEQHHRKGDLSSSWRGKLQDVADRAGRASIRPGTDVTAYGDSEDLEELHQWQTEVNSWDLFRTITNYEVNSMTAEQKEAYIQENPTDQFTDGADLWTQFILVNDLAREKKVVLEWLERCAQNGENSLEAIVEQLQEQAGGGAGTWSMGWLYTREKIKAHKRNRLIGGPIPQTASIPATDSSRLLVTHLDPDAPTRQKRVLEKKDDYYERALWLTCYEKLRRGTTWEEISAWCEERNESWRGASLGASQDLERKNSRLCLSGPYSGALWRRMCLKAAHNPTADRYERAVYGLLAGDVQSVEPVCQSWEDSLYMNYNSLLLAEFEDWLQNNHPENFPSVLAQKYPLYRPVTPYQDLVTEHDAAMMATYRQGEHRDDPAFPMKHLQAALVAHKFQEFAQELSKAIRKKANHGQSSVLIANNHMLTKVDDKFMQIAENWDVIRLAAHMVPVYRSIGMEFDDEEAVDDIIVTYMDFLRTLGKFDAIPTYAVCLHSEATRNRIVGAMISDITDKAEQERLVKLMNAAELDMTSILSAQWVHALGVMGITVNPTVENPPGPNETIDRFELVEPASEQWAGWRIRDTGLGSLGMDEETLMNLLEPNEQRLVRSLEWFFQIRADWGPTFAGIATVMKAMLRTGRFLTALAISTRISYEAMSKHLTPGLLDGRSVDVHENPEYEEPATTRPDLMRRSTRSSSQKDITTTAPKEPSQDAKEWPYKIALLKQQSKQVVELQNLCSLLEALAMWRFLEDSLAADKEKLPYPVKQDLILTTLREDITTRMAPLFGSFLTEVADVQDEYLCTKIRHAYFPDIILAYNGVVTYTSQFDAKEVLFKSLELANAIADEKNYELANAFLQTRRMGELVTALALSQRMAK
;
A
#
# COMPACT_ATOMS: atom_id res chain seq x y z
N MET A 1 -41.17 24.36 64.40
CA MET A 1 -41.62 23.41 65.43
C MET A 1 -41.06 22.05 65.08
N ASP A 2 -40.49 21.42 66.07
CA ASP A 2 -39.47 20.38 66.02
C ASP A 2 -39.94 18.98 65.60
N SER A 3 -39.04 18.29 64.89
CA SER A 3 -38.56 16.92 65.17
C SER A 3 -39.30 15.68 64.64
N ARG A 4 -38.45 14.64 64.44
CA ARG A 4 -38.65 13.19 64.19
C ARG A 4 -38.73 12.78 62.71
N MET A 5 -38.01 11.80 62.17
CA MET A 5 -37.02 10.80 62.65
C MET A 5 -36.32 10.24 61.39
N ARG A 6 -35.02 9.94 61.40
CA ARG A 6 -34.38 9.06 60.40
C ARG A 6 -33.36 8.14 61.08
N SER A 7 -33.54 6.84 60.87
CA SER A 7 -32.66 5.76 61.30
C SER A 7 -31.47 5.58 60.34
N GLN A 8 -30.25 5.60 60.87
CA GLN A 8 -29.05 5.13 60.18
C GLN A 8 -28.22 4.25 61.13
N HIS A 9 -27.77 3.11 60.60
CA HIS A 9 -26.84 2.15 61.18
C HIS A 9 -26.10 1.46 60.01
N PRO A 10 -24.91 0.84 60.19
CA PRO A 10 -23.65 1.58 60.33
C PRO A 10 -22.46 1.00 59.50
N ARG A 11 -21.49 1.88 59.27
CA ARG A 11 -20.00 1.72 59.26
C ARG A 11 -19.37 0.34 58.97
N ARG A 12 -18.45 0.34 58.00
CA ARG A 12 -17.11 -0.29 58.12
C ARG A 12 -16.00 0.69 57.68
N LEU A 13 -15.06 0.94 58.59
CA LEU A 13 -13.66 1.36 58.35
C LEU A 13 -12.86 0.06 58.14
N SER A 14 -11.80 -0.04 57.32
CA SER A 14 -10.54 0.70 57.38
C SER A 14 -9.72 0.56 56.08
N LYS A 15 -9.02 1.63 55.71
CA LYS A 15 -7.97 1.72 54.68
C LYS A 15 -6.57 1.57 55.29
N VAL A 16 -5.60 1.13 54.46
CA VAL A 16 -4.16 1.48 54.32
C VAL A 16 -3.46 0.22 53.71
N ALA A 17 -2.58 0.22 52.70
CA ALA A 17 -2.15 1.14 51.63
C ALA A 17 -1.29 0.31 50.62
N GLY A 18 -1.18 0.77 49.37
CA GLY A 18 -0.01 0.49 48.52
C GLY A 18 -0.29 -0.17 47.15
N GLN A 19 -0.45 0.64 46.10
CA GLN A 19 0.34 0.59 44.84
C GLN A 19 -0.15 1.72 43.90
N PRO A 20 0.76 2.40 43.17
CA PRO A 20 0.45 3.62 42.45
C PRO A 20 -0.22 3.32 41.10
N SER A 21 -1.40 3.90 40.87
CA SER A 21 -1.98 3.99 39.53
C SER A 21 -1.22 5.03 38.72
N PHE A 22 -0.31 4.60 37.84
CA PHE A 22 0.17 5.44 36.76
C PHE A 22 -0.98 5.61 35.75
N ARG A 23 -1.73 6.71 35.87
CA ARG A 23 -2.40 7.29 34.72
C ARG A 23 -1.35 8.10 33.97
N PRO A 24 -0.98 7.77 32.72
CA PRO A 24 -0.33 8.76 31.90
C PRO A 24 -1.34 9.90 31.69
N GLN A 25 -0.99 11.09 32.16
CA GLN A 25 -1.60 12.30 31.62
C GLN A 25 -1.24 12.34 30.13
N PRO A 26 -2.18 12.63 29.21
CA PRO A 26 -1.81 12.85 27.82
C PRO A 26 -0.88 14.05 27.80
N ALA A 27 0.38 13.82 27.41
CA ALA A 27 1.29 14.90 27.09
C ALA A 27 0.66 15.66 25.91
N SER A 28 0.18 16.86 26.18
CA SER A 28 -0.20 17.82 25.16
C SER A 28 1.04 18.16 24.33
N ASN A 29 1.24 17.45 23.22
CA ASN A 29 2.03 17.79 22.02
C ASN A 29 2.39 16.49 21.26
N THR A 30 1.42 15.86 20.60
CA THR A 30 1.69 14.72 19.69
C THR A 30 1.47 15.16 18.24
N ARG A 31 2.54 15.06 17.43
CA ARG A 31 2.64 15.54 16.04
C ARG A 31 2.21 14.47 15.02
N SER A 32 0.98 13.92 15.07
CA SER A 32 0.55 13.07 13.93
C SER A 32 0.39 13.92 12.67
N LEU A 33 0.77 13.36 11.51
CA LEU A 33 0.65 14.01 10.20
C LEU A 33 -0.80 14.44 9.93
N PHE A 34 -1.76 13.66 10.43
CA PHE A 34 -3.20 13.89 10.29
C PHE A 34 -3.84 14.64 11.47
N ALA A 35 -3.15 14.83 12.60
CA ALA A 35 -3.72 15.46 13.80
C ALA A 35 -3.76 17.01 13.74
N ARG A 36 -3.42 17.63 12.61
CA ARG A 36 -3.42 19.09 12.47
C ARG A 36 -4.75 19.71 12.02
N GLU A 37 -5.78 18.92 11.77
CA GLU A 37 -7.13 19.38 11.43
C GLU A 37 -8.19 18.84 12.42
N GLU A 38 -7.96 18.92 13.74
CA GLU A 38 -9.04 18.75 14.72
C GLU A 38 -9.81 20.06 14.91
N SER A 39 -10.73 20.34 13.98
CA SER A 39 -11.95 21.09 14.27
C SER A 39 -13.14 20.31 13.73
N LEU A 40 -13.62 19.38 14.54
CA LEU A 40 -14.93 18.73 14.39
C LEU A 40 -16.02 19.81 14.54
N GLU A 41 -16.34 20.52 13.47
CA GLU A 41 -17.63 21.16 13.32
C GLU A 41 -18.64 20.12 12.80
N GLN A 42 -19.81 20.09 13.43
CA GLN A 42 -20.92 19.21 13.09
C GLN A 42 -21.39 19.43 11.64
N PRO A 43 -21.89 18.38 10.95
CA PRO A 43 -22.16 18.43 9.53
C PRO A 43 -23.50 19.12 9.28
N ASP A 44 -23.48 20.41 8.98
CA ASP A 44 -24.60 21.06 8.30
C ASP A 44 -24.14 21.59 6.94
N SER A 45 -24.58 20.87 5.91
CA SER A 45 -24.82 21.39 4.56
C SER A 45 -23.65 22.04 3.83
N LEU A 46 -22.69 21.24 3.37
CA LEU A 46 -21.89 21.57 2.17
C LEU A 46 -21.74 20.33 1.29
N LEU A 47 -22.67 20.18 0.36
CA LEU A 47 -22.42 19.49 -0.90
C LEU A 47 -21.23 20.19 -1.56
N HIS A 48 -20.02 19.68 -1.30
CA HIS A 48 -18.86 20.06 -2.08
C HIS A 48 -19.13 19.58 -3.51
N ILE A 49 -19.36 20.56 -4.38
CA ILE A 49 -19.30 20.39 -5.82
C ILE A 49 -17.97 19.72 -6.11
N ILE A 50 -18.00 18.45 -6.49
CA ILE A 50 -16.87 17.76 -7.09
C ILE A 50 -16.59 18.54 -8.38
N ASN A 51 -15.66 19.49 -8.29
CA ASN A 51 -15.10 20.10 -9.49
C ASN A 51 -14.50 18.95 -10.28
N HIS A 52 -14.95 18.76 -11.52
CA HIS A 52 -14.34 17.85 -12.48
C HIS A 52 -12.91 18.32 -12.81
N GLN A 53 -11.97 18.17 -11.88
CA GLN A 53 -10.57 17.99 -12.22
C GLN A 53 -10.45 16.53 -12.66
N GLN A 54 -9.93 16.30 -13.86
CA GLN A 54 -9.62 14.95 -14.34
C GLN A 54 -8.73 14.29 -13.27
N SER A 55 -9.18 13.14 -12.73
CA SER A 55 -8.34 12.33 -11.84
C SER A 55 -6.99 12.10 -12.53
N PRO A 56 -5.85 12.28 -11.84
CA PRO A 56 -4.56 12.11 -12.46
C PRO A 56 -4.44 10.68 -13.01
N GLU A 57 -4.02 10.55 -14.28
CA GLU A 57 -3.84 9.23 -14.92
C GLU A 57 -2.88 8.36 -14.09
N SER A 58 -3.07 7.04 -14.11
CA SER A 58 -2.21 6.08 -13.40
C SER A 58 -0.90 5.86 -14.16
N PRO A 59 0.28 6.18 -13.57
CA PRO A 59 1.57 5.80 -14.12
C PRO A 59 1.86 4.29 -13.97
N LEU A 60 1.04 3.54 -13.22
CA LEU A 60 1.11 2.09 -13.20
C LEU A 60 0.53 1.45 -14.45
N PHE A 61 -0.58 1.98 -14.97
CA PHE A 61 -1.32 1.41 -16.10
C PHE A 61 -1.55 2.45 -17.22
N PRO A 62 -0.52 2.80 -18.01
CA PRO A 62 -0.68 3.77 -19.09
C PRO A 62 -1.36 3.16 -20.34
N ASN A 63 -2.48 3.75 -20.78
CA ASN A 63 -3.16 3.58 -22.08
C ASN A 63 -3.63 2.17 -22.54
N ASP A 64 -4.36 1.43 -21.71
CA ASP A 64 -5.11 0.23 -22.13
C ASP A 64 -6.65 0.49 -22.14
N ALA A 65 -7.38 0.02 -23.16
CA ALA A 65 -8.86 0.07 -23.21
C ALA A 65 -9.60 -0.54 -21.98
N PRO A 66 -9.04 -1.53 -21.24
CA PRO A 66 -9.56 -1.91 -19.92
C PRO A 66 -9.32 -0.90 -18.77
N LEU A 67 -8.69 0.26 -19.03
CA LEU A 67 -8.51 1.33 -18.03
C LEU A 67 -9.83 1.90 -17.52
N GLN A 68 -10.86 1.95 -18.36
CA GLN A 68 -12.14 2.51 -17.93
C GLN A 68 -12.74 1.63 -16.83
N GLU A 69 -12.75 0.30 -17.00
CA GLU A 69 -13.25 -0.65 -16.00
C GLU A 69 -12.39 -0.65 -14.73
N THR A 70 -11.06 -0.53 -14.84
CA THR A 70 -10.21 -0.43 -13.66
C THR A 70 -10.41 0.90 -12.93
N LEU A 71 -10.46 2.03 -13.64
CA LEU A 71 -10.73 3.34 -13.06
C LEU A 71 -12.13 3.43 -12.46
N ASP A 72 -13.12 2.80 -13.08
CA ASP A 72 -14.49 2.70 -12.56
C ASP A 72 -14.51 1.83 -11.30
N SER A 73 -13.76 0.71 -11.26
CA SER A 73 -13.62 -0.10 -10.03
C SER A 73 -12.91 0.66 -8.91
N VAL A 74 -11.88 1.46 -9.24
CA VAL A 74 -11.14 2.31 -8.31
C VAL A 74 -12.04 3.41 -7.76
N ARG A 75 -12.86 4.03 -8.62
CA ARG A 75 -13.81 5.07 -8.19
C ARG A 75 -14.91 4.49 -7.31
N ALA A 76 -15.52 3.38 -7.72
CA ALA A 76 -16.55 2.70 -6.92
C ALA A 76 -16.01 2.30 -5.55
N MET A 77 -14.76 1.81 -5.51
CA MET A 77 -14.07 1.54 -4.26
C MET A 77 -13.83 2.81 -3.45
N GLY A 78 -13.31 3.88 -4.06
CA GLY A 78 -13.09 5.17 -3.40
C GLY A 78 -14.37 5.78 -2.80
N GLU A 79 -15.50 5.66 -3.48
CA GLU A 79 -16.82 6.07 -2.97
C GLU A 79 -17.26 5.20 -1.78
N ARG A 80 -16.99 3.89 -1.82
CA ARG A 80 -17.34 2.94 -0.76
C ARG A 80 -16.50 3.09 0.51
N ILE A 81 -15.18 3.27 0.36
CA ILE A 81 -14.21 3.16 1.48
C ILE A 81 -13.39 4.42 1.73
N GLY A 82 -13.72 5.56 1.11
CA GLY A 82 -12.88 6.76 1.15
C GLY A 82 -12.52 7.25 2.55
N LEU A 83 -13.48 7.23 3.49
CA LEU A 83 -13.24 7.60 4.88
C LEU A 83 -12.36 6.57 5.61
N GLN A 84 -12.62 5.28 5.37
CA GLN A 84 -11.89 4.18 5.98
C GLN A 84 -10.43 4.20 5.55
N VAL A 85 -10.16 4.50 4.28
CA VAL A 85 -8.79 4.64 3.74
C VAL A 85 -7.98 5.70 4.49
N GLU A 86 -8.59 6.83 4.82
CA GLU A 86 -7.93 7.88 5.62
C GLU A 86 -7.66 7.41 7.05
N GLN A 87 -8.60 6.70 7.67
CA GLN A 87 -8.42 6.13 9.01
C GLN A 87 -7.32 5.06 9.03
N PHE A 88 -7.24 4.21 8.00
CA PHE A 88 -6.17 3.23 7.83
C PHE A 88 -4.80 3.93 7.76
N ALA A 89 -4.68 4.97 6.93
CA ALA A 89 -3.45 5.76 6.81
C ALA A 89 -3.10 6.47 8.13
N GLN A 90 -4.09 7.02 8.84
CA GLN A 90 -3.89 7.68 10.13
C GLN A 90 -3.35 6.73 11.20
N PHE A 91 -3.89 5.52 11.32
CA PHE A 91 -3.39 4.54 12.30
C PHE A 91 -2.01 4.01 11.93
N LEU A 92 -1.74 3.81 10.63
CA LEU A 92 -0.41 3.46 10.17
C LEU A 92 0.62 4.56 10.46
N ASP A 93 0.24 5.83 10.27
CA ASP A 93 1.07 7.00 10.63
C ASP A 93 1.40 7.02 12.12
N GLN A 94 0.40 6.89 12.98
CA GLN A 94 0.58 6.85 14.44
C GLN A 94 1.51 5.70 14.86
N TRP A 95 1.36 4.54 14.23
CA TRP A 95 2.24 3.39 14.48
C TRP A 95 3.68 3.64 14.00
N ASN A 96 3.87 4.18 12.79
CA ASN A 96 5.20 4.54 12.27
C ASN A 96 5.92 5.53 13.19
N MET A 97 5.22 6.54 13.70
CA MET A 97 5.77 7.48 14.68
C MET A 97 6.20 6.78 15.97
N THR A 98 5.32 5.95 16.52
CA THR A 98 5.60 5.22 17.76
C THR A 98 6.82 4.32 17.59
N ARG A 99 6.92 3.64 16.45
CA ARG A 99 8.05 2.76 16.09
C ARG A 99 9.37 3.54 15.99
N ASN A 100 9.36 4.74 15.42
CA ASN A 100 10.56 5.57 15.30
C ASN A 100 11.04 6.10 16.67
N ASP A 101 10.12 6.31 17.61
CA ASP A 101 10.45 6.73 18.99
C ASP A 101 10.92 5.55 19.88
N MET A 102 10.63 4.31 19.50
CA MET A 102 11.06 3.10 20.22
C MET A 102 12.55 2.81 20.00
N ARG A 103 13.17 2.14 20.99
CA ARG A 103 14.55 1.65 20.83
C ARG A 103 14.56 0.49 19.84
N ALA A 104 15.51 0.49 18.92
CA ALA A 104 15.67 -0.56 17.91
C ALA A 104 15.80 -1.98 18.50
N ASP A 105 16.28 -2.11 19.74
CA ASP A 105 16.52 -3.39 20.41
C ASP A 105 15.34 -3.89 21.26
N ASP A 106 14.21 -3.17 21.32
CA ASP A 106 13.03 -3.55 22.11
C ASP A 106 12.01 -4.35 21.28
N ASP A 107 12.41 -5.57 20.90
CA ASP A 107 11.62 -6.48 20.05
C ASP A 107 10.22 -6.74 20.60
N GLN A 108 10.07 -6.77 21.93
CA GLN A 108 8.78 -7.03 22.58
C GLN A 108 7.84 -5.83 22.43
N ALA A 109 8.33 -4.61 22.67
CA ALA A 109 7.52 -3.40 22.48
C ALA A 109 7.10 -3.22 21.02
N ASN A 110 7.99 -3.52 20.07
CA ASN A 110 7.68 -3.49 18.63
C ASN A 110 6.56 -4.46 18.27
N LYS A 111 6.62 -5.70 18.79
CA LYS A 111 5.58 -6.71 18.59
C LYS A 111 4.25 -6.29 19.20
N GLU A 112 4.24 -5.74 20.41
CA GLU A 112 3.02 -5.24 21.06
C GLU A 112 2.38 -4.08 20.29
N ALA A 113 3.19 -3.14 19.79
CA ALA A 113 2.72 -2.03 18.96
C ALA A 113 2.15 -2.52 17.61
N ALA A 114 2.77 -3.53 17.00
CA ALA A 114 2.26 -4.16 15.79
C ALA A 114 0.89 -4.84 16.03
N MET A 115 0.73 -5.54 17.17
CA MET A 115 -0.55 -6.13 17.55
C MET A 115 -1.63 -5.08 17.81
N GLU A 116 -1.28 -3.97 18.45
CA GLU A 116 -2.19 -2.84 18.65
C GLU A 116 -2.62 -2.21 17.32
N LEU A 117 -1.71 -2.08 16.36
CA LEU A 117 -2.05 -1.62 15.02
C LEU A 117 -3.09 -2.55 14.38
N ILE A 118 -2.88 -3.87 14.38
CA ILE A 118 -3.85 -4.82 13.81
C ILE A 118 -5.23 -4.65 14.47
N ASP A 119 -5.29 -4.50 15.80
CA ASP A 119 -6.55 -4.29 16.52
C ASP A 119 -7.27 -3.00 16.10
N ARG A 120 -6.52 -1.91 15.89
CA ARG A 120 -7.08 -0.63 15.39
C ARG A 120 -7.56 -0.73 13.95
N LEU A 121 -6.81 -1.41 13.07
CA LEU A 121 -7.22 -1.62 11.67
C LEU A 121 -8.50 -2.48 11.60
N LYS A 122 -8.60 -3.53 12.42
CA LYS A 122 -9.80 -4.37 12.55
C LYS A 122 -11.00 -3.57 13.03
N GLU A 123 -10.82 -2.62 13.95
CA GLU A 123 -11.90 -1.81 14.50
C GLU A 123 -12.53 -0.89 13.45
N ILE A 124 -11.78 -0.41 12.44
CA ILE A 124 -12.34 0.34 11.30
C ILE A 124 -13.38 -0.51 10.57
N SER A 125 -12.97 -1.71 10.15
CA SER A 125 -13.85 -2.64 9.41
C SER A 125 -15.02 -3.09 10.29
N SER A 126 -14.79 -3.29 11.60
CA SER A 126 -15.82 -3.66 12.56
C SER A 126 -16.84 -2.54 12.80
N ALA A 127 -16.41 -1.29 12.85
CA ALA A 127 -17.30 -0.13 13.00
C ALA A 127 -18.22 0.00 11.79
N LYS A 128 -17.66 -0.08 10.58
CA LYS A 128 -18.43 -0.04 9.33
C LYS A 128 -19.42 -1.20 9.22
N LEU A 129 -19.02 -2.41 9.62
CA LEU A 129 -19.91 -3.57 9.70
C LEU A 129 -21.09 -3.31 10.65
N ARG A 130 -20.84 -2.82 11.86
CA ARG A 130 -21.90 -2.50 12.85
C ARG A 130 -22.86 -1.42 12.35
N ASP A 131 -22.37 -0.46 11.55
CA ASP A 131 -23.23 0.56 10.94
C ASP A 131 -24.14 -0.07 9.87
N LEU A 132 -23.61 -0.93 9.01
CA LEU A 132 -24.40 -1.67 8.02
C LEU A 132 -25.44 -2.58 8.67
N GLU A 133 -25.07 -3.30 9.74
CA GLU A 133 -25.98 -4.16 10.51
C GLU A 133 -27.15 -3.39 11.16
N GLN A 134 -26.94 -2.13 11.57
CA GLN A 134 -28.01 -1.30 12.12
C GLN A 134 -29.03 -0.87 11.06
N HIS A 135 -28.56 -0.70 9.82
CA HIS A 135 -29.42 -0.34 8.69
C HIS A 135 -30.12 -1.56 8.08
N HIS A 136 -29.55 -2.76 8.23
CA HIS A 136 -30.18 -4.01 7.81
C HIS A 136 -31.29 -4.45 8.77
N ARG A 137 -32.47 -4.81 8.24
CA ARG A 137 -33.54 -5.40 9.06
C ARG A 137 -33.14 -6.81 9.53
N LYS A 138 -33.14 -7.04 10.85
CA LYS A 138 -33.05 -8.39 11.44
C LYS A 138 -34.23 -9.23 10.96
N GLY A 139 -34.00 -10.18 10.06
CA GLY A 139 -35.04 -11.12 9.62
C GLY A 139 -34.75 -11.85 8.32
N ASP A 140 -33.96 -11.28 7.41
CA ASP A 140 -33.61 -11.97 6.16
C ASP A 140 -32.43 -12.91 6.37
N LEU A 141 -32.71 -14.20 6.22
CA LEU A 141 -31.70 -15.24 6.25
C LEU A 141 -30.78 -15.16 5.03
N SER A 142 -29.57 -15.67 5.19
CA SER A 142 -28.70 -15.95 4.05
C SER A 142 -29.28 -17.05 3.15
N SER A 143 -28.81 -17.12 1.90
CA SER A 143 -29.17 -18.19 0.97
C SER A 143 -28.79 -19.58 1.52
N SER A 144 -27.64 -19.69 2.20
CA SER A 144 -27.20 -20.90 2.90
C SER A 144 -28.18 -21.30 4.00
N TRP A 145 -28.63 -20.35 4.81
CA TRP A 145 -29.60 -20.61 5.89
C TRP A 145 -30.98 -21.01 5.38
N ARG A 146 -31.46 -20.40 4.29
CA ARG A 146 -32.69 -20.86 3.60
C ARG A 146 -32.57 -22.32 3.18
N GLY A 147 -31.41 -22.74 2.66
CA GLY A 147 -31.13 -24.14 2.35
C GLY A 147 -31.15 -25.06 3.57
N LYS A 148 -30.47 -24.69 4.67
CA LYS A 148 -30.48 -25.46 5.93
C LYS A 148 -31.90 -25.66 6.47
N LEU A 149 -32.74 -24.62 6.44
CA LEU A 149 -34.13 -24.70 6.89
C LEU A 149 -34.99 -25.58 6.00
N GLN A 150 -34.85 -25.46 4.67
CA GLN A 150 -35.59 -26.29 3.71
C GLN A 150 -35.29 -27.78 3.94
N ASP A 151 -34.03 -28.11 4.18
CA ASP A 151 -33.63 -29.48 4.45
C ASP A 151 -34.18 -30.02 5.79
N VAL A 152 -34.25 -29.18 6.82
CA VAL A 152 -34.93 -29.54 8.08
C VAL A 152 -36.41 -29.77 7.85
N ALA A 153 -37.04 -29.13 6.85
CA ALA A 153 -38.41 -29.43 6.47
C ALA A 153 -38.52 -30.76 5.70
N ASP A 154 -37.64 -31.02 4.72
CA ASP A 154 -37.75 -32.12 3.75
C ASP A 154 -37.05 -33.41 4.20
N ARG A 155 -37.81 -34.33 4.82
CA ARG A 155 -37.29 -35.66 5.22
C ARG A 155 -37.18 -36.66 4.04
N ALA A 156 -37.68 -36.31 2.86
CA ALA A 156 -37.80 -37.26 1.75
C ALA A 156 -36.58 -37.18 0.84
N GLY A 157 -35.88 -38.31 0.68
CA GLY A 157 -34.86 -38.51 -0.35
C GLY A 157 -35.42 -38.44 -1.77
N ARG A 158 -35.94 -37.28 -2.18
CA ARG A 158 -35.94 -36.84 -3.57
C ARG A 158 -34.70 -35.98 -3.75
N ALA A 159 -33.56 -36.63 -3.95
CA ALA A 159 -32.51 -36.01 -4.72
C ALA A 159 -33.10 -35.68 -6.10
N SER A 160 -33.15 -34.39 -6.43
CA SER A 160 -33.51 -33.78 -7.73
C SER A 160 -34.51 -32.62 -7.57
N ILE A 161 -34.10 -31.55 -6.91
CA ILE A 161 -34.41 -30.19 -7.40
C ILE A 161 -33.07 -29.45 -7.31
N ARG A 162 -32.43 -29.24 -8.47
CA ARG A 162 -31.43 -28.16 -8.62
C ARG A 162 -32.04 -26.89 -8.04
N PRO A 163 -31.29 -26.00 -7.35
CA PRO A 163 -31.84 -24.71 -6.94
C PRO A 163 -32.49 -24.09 -8.18
N GLY A 164 -33.81 -23.96 -8.15
CA GLY A 164 -34.53 -23.24 -9.18
C GLY A 164 -34.06 -21.81 -9.06
N THR A 165 -33.29 -21.36 -10.04
CA THR A 165 -33.40 -19.98 -10.54
C THR A 165 -34.88 -19.61 -10.59
N ASP A 166 -35.20 -18.43 -10.10
CA ASP A 166 -36.51 -17.78 -10.08
C ASP A 166 -37.26 -17.83 -8.73
N VAL A 167 -36.72 -17.11 -7.75
CA VAL A 167 -37.52 -16.09 -7.06
C VAL A 167 -36.77 -14.77 -7.22
N THR A 168 -37.38 -13.85 -7.96
CA THR A 168 -36.86 -12.53 -8.32
C THR A 168 -36.52 -11.70 -7.08
N ALA A 169 -35.24 -11.64 -6.72
CA ALA A 169 -34.68 -10.65 -5.81
C ALA A 169 -34.28 -9.41 -6.63
N TYR A 170 -35.27 -8.63 -7.06
CA TYR A 170 -35.03 -7.28 -7.56
C TYR A 170 -35.20 -6.33 -6.38
N GLY A 171 -34.11 -6.00 -5.68
CA GLY A 171 -34.12 -4.94 -4.66
C GLY A 171 -32.98 -4.95 -3.63
N ASP A 172 -32.63 -6.10 -3.06
CA ASP A 172 -31.85 -6.17 -1.79
C ASP A 172 -30.44 -6.81 -1.91
N SER A 173 -29.85 -6.90 -3.11
CA SER A 173 -28.58 -7.66 -3.33
C SER A 173 -27.31 -6.91 -2.93
N GLU A 174 -27.21 -5.61 -3.23
CA GLU A 174 -25.93 -4.88 -3.09
C GLU A 174 -25.54 -4.65 -1.61
N ASP A 175 -26.50 -4.29 -0.75
CA ASP A 175 -26.24 -4.04 0.67
C ASP A 175 -25.81 -5.33 1.42
N LEU A 176 -26.38 -6.49 1.05
CA LEU A 176 -26.02 -7.79 1.59
C LEU A 176 -24.63 -8.24 1.15
N GLU A 177 -24.28 -7.97 -0.12
CA GLU A 177 -22.94 -8.24 -0.65
C GLU A 177 -21.88 -7.36 0.02
N GLU A 178 -22.16 -6.07 0.25
CA GLU A 178 -21.26 -5.18 1.00
C GLU A 178 -21.09 -5.67 2.44
N LEU A 179 -22.17 -6.03 3.14
CA LEU A 179 -22.13 -6.57 4.50
C LEU A 179 -21.25 -7.83 4.58
N HIS A 180 -21.43 -8.78 3.65
CA HIS A 180 -20.63 -10.00 3.60
C HIS A 180 -19.13 -9.72 3.36
N GLN A 181 -18.81 -8.75 2.50
CA GLN A 181 -17.43 -8.36 2.24
C GLN A 181 -16.74 -7.79 3.49
N TRP A 182 -17.39 -6.86 4.20
CA TRP A 182 -16.86 -6.32 5.46
C TRP A 182 -16.75 -7.39 6.55
N GLN A 183 -17.71 -8.30 6.65
CA GLN A 183 -17.62 -9.43 7.58
C GLN A 183 -16.41 -10.31 7.28
N THR A 184 -16.19 -10.62 6.00
CA THR A 184 -15.04 -11.44 5.57
C THR A 184 -13.72 -10.73 5.88
N GLU A 185 -13.67 -9.42 5.69
CA GLU A 185 -12.50 -8.61 6.04
C GLU A 185 -12.21 -8.60 7.54
N VAL A 186 -13.22 -8.40 8.39
CA VAL A 186 -13.08 -8.48 9.86
C VAL A 186 -12.54 -9.84 10.27
N ASN A 187 -13.05 -10.92 9.64
CA ASN A 187 -12.58 -12.28 9.88
C ASN A 187 -11.12 -12.45 9.43
N SER A 188 -10.69 -11.83 8.32
CA SER A 188 -9.28 -11.85 7.85
C SER A 188 -8.34 -11.12 8.80
N TRP A 189 -8.73 -9.95 9.32
CA TRP A 189 -7.94 -9.24 10.32
C TRP A 189 -7.82 -10.03 11.63
N ASP A 190 -8.92 -10.64 12.06
CA ASP A 190 -8.93 -11.49 13.25
C ASP A 190 -8.04 -12.73 13.07
N LEU A 191 -8.03 -13.33 11.87
CA LEU A 191 -7.14 -14.44 11.53
C LEU A 191 -5.68 -14.00 11.57
N PHE A 192 -5.34 -12.91 10.88
CA PHE A 192 -3.97 -12.39 10.84
C PHE A 192 -3.46 -12.12 12.24
N ARG A 193 -4.22 -11.38 13.07
CA ARG A 193 -3.92 -11.17 14.48
C ARG A 193 -3.68 -12.47 15.23
N THR A 194 -4.54 -13.46 15.01
CA THR A 194 -4.50 -14.75 15.71
C THR A 194 -3.25 -15.54 15.36
N ILE A 195 -2.86 -15.60 14.09
CA ILE A 195 -1.66 -16.28 13.59
C ILE A 195 -0.38 -15.54 14.02
N THR A 196 -0.33 -14.22 13.84
CA THR A 196 0.80 -13.38 14.28
C THR A 196 1.03 -13.52 15.79
N ASN A 197 -0.04 -13.53 16.60
CA ASN A 197 0.07 -13.75 18.04
C ASN A 197 0.58 -15.16 18.39
N TYR A 198 0.22 -16.17 17.60
CA TYR A 198 0.72 -17.53 17.77
C TYR A 198 2.23 -17.63 17.45
N GLU A 199 2.70 -16.94 16.41
CA GLU A 199 4.11 -16.91 16.02
C GLU A 199 4.95 -16.17 17.07
N VAL A 200 4.48 -15.00 17.51
CA VAL A 200 5.13 -14.17 18.52
C VAL A 200 5.24 -14.87 19.88
N ASN A 201 4.20 -15.58 20.32
CA ASN A 201 4.18 -16.25 21.63
C ASN A 201 4.59 -17.73 21.57
N SER A 202 5.33 -18.14 20.55
CA SER A 202 5.84 -19.50 20.45
C SER A 202 6.90 -19.80 21.52
N MET A 203 6.82 -20.97 22.15
CA MET A 203 7.77 -21.36 23.21
C MET A 203 9.01 -21.98 22.57
N THR A 204 10.19 -21.64 23.08
CA THR A 204 11.44 -22.29 22.66
C THR A 204 11.48 -23.75 23.12
N ALA A 205 12.36 -24.55 22.52
CA ALA A 205 12.53 -25.95 22.91
C ALA A 205 12.91 -26.09 24.40
N GLU A 206 13.74 -25.20 24.92
CA GLU A 206 14.15 -25.18 26.33
C GLU A 206 12.99 -24.84 27.26
N GLN A 207 12.13 -23.89 26.88
CA GLN A 207 10.95 -23.52 27.65
C GLN A 207 9.94 -24.67 27.72
N LYS A 208 9.76 -25.40 26.61
CA LYS A 208 8.90 -26.60 26.58
C LYS A 208 9.44 -27.70 27.48
N GLU A 209 10.73 -27.97 27.42
CA GLU A 209 11.39 -28.96 28.27
C GLU A 209 11.29 -28.58 29.76
N ALA A 210 11.54 -27.31 30.09
CA ALA A 210 11.38 -26.81 31.45
C ALA A 210 9.93 -26.96 31.94
N TYR A 211 8.94 -26.63 31.11
CA TYR A 211 7.52 -26.80 31.45
C TYR A 211 7.16 -28.28 31.72
N ILE A 212 7.67 -29.21 30.91
CA ILE A 212 7.46 -30.66 31.11
C ILE A 212 8.09 -31.13 32.42
N GLN A 213 9.28 -30.63 32.77
CA GLN A 213 9.96 -30.97 34.03
C GLN A 213 9.24 -30.38 35.26
N GLU A 214 8.71 -29.17 35.14
CA GLU A 214 7.93 -28.51 36.20
C GLU A 214 6.54 -29.14 36.38
N ASN A 215 5.96 -29.72 35.32
CA ASN A 215 4.62 -30.31 35.30
C ASN A 215 4.65 -31.77 34.80
N PRO A 216 5.25 -32.70 35.57
CA PRO A 216 5.33 -34.10 35.17
C PRO A 216 3.94 -34.74 35.19
N THR A 217 3.65 -35.57 34.18
CA THR A 217 2.38 -36.30 34.09
C THR A 217 2.55 -37.76 34.49
N ASP A 218 1.49 -38.31 35.08
CA ASP A 218 1.38 -39.70 35.51
C ASP A 218 -0.01 -40.27 35.18
N GLN A 219 -0.22 -41.55 35.51
CA GLN A 219 -1.48 -42.26 35.25
C GLN A 219 -2.71 -41.71 36.02
N PHE A 220 -2.50 -40.82 37.00
CA PHE A 220 -3.56 -40.20 37.80
C PHE A 220 -3.80 -38.74 37.41
N THR A 221 -3.03 -38.23 36.44
CA THR A 221 -3.16 -36.86 35.96
C THR A 221 -4.52 -36.68 35.29
N ASP A 222 -5.17 -35.56 35.62
CA ASP A 222 -6.48 -35.24 35.09
C ASP A 222 -6.42 -35.04 33.57
N GLY A 223 -7.44 -35.50 32.85
CA GLY A 223 -7.46 -35.44 31.39
C GLY A 223 -7.36 -34.03 30.83
N ALA A 224 -7.84 -33.02 31.57
CA ALA A 224 -7.72 -31.62 31.18
C ALA A 224 -6.27 -31.08 31.29
N ASP A 225 -5.48 -31.58 32.24
CA ASP A 225 -4.06 -31.24 32.35
C ASP A 225 -3.24 -31.90 31.24
N LEU A 226 -3.57 -33.15 30.89
CA LEU A 226 -2.97 -33.85 29.74
C LEU A 226 -3.24 -33.10 28.43
N TRP A 227 -4.47 -32.63 28.23
CA TRP A 227 -4.81 -31.79 27.07
C TRP A 227 -4.03 -30.47 27.06
N THR A 228 -3.93 -29.81 28.21
CA THR A 228 -3.21 -28.53 28.33
C THR A 228 -1.73 -28.71 28.00
N GLN A 229 -1.08 -29.75 28.54
CA GLN A 229 0.32 -30.04 28.22
C GLN A 229 0.49 -30.41 26.74
N PHE A 230 -0.38 -31.25 26.17
CA PHE A 230 -0.34 -31.59 24.74
C PHE A 230 -0.38 -30.35 23.85
N ILE A 231 -1.31 -29.43 24.10
CA ILE A 231 -1.45 -28.19 23.35
C ILE A 231 -0.24 -27.26 23.53
N LEU A 232 0.36 -27.18 24.71
CA LEU A 232 1.51 -26.29 24.94
C LEU A 232 2.80 -26.83 24.32
N VAL A 233 3.00 -28.15 24.32
CA VAL A 233 4.23 -28.79 23.86
C VAL A 233 4.23 -29.00 22.34
N ASN A 234 3.08 -29.36 21.75
CA ASN A 234 2.95 -29.64 20.32
C ASN A 234 2.47 -28.38 19.56
N ASP A 235 3.39 -27.76 18.81
CA ASP A 235 3.11 -26.54 18.03
C ASP A 235 1.98 -26.74 17.01
N LEU A 236 2.01 -27.84 16.26
CA LEU A 236 0.99 -28.15 15.25
C LEU A 236 -0.40 -28.36 15.87
N ALA A 237 -0.47 -28.86 17.10
CA ALA A 237 -1.74 -29.01 17.81
C ALA A 237 -2.24 -27.67 18.35
N ARG A 238 -1.33 -26.83 18.85
CA ARG A 238 -1.63 -25.46 19.29
C ARG A 238 -2.19 -24.61 18.16
N GLU A 239 -1.53 -24.67 17.01
CA GLU A 239 -1.95 -24.01 15.79
C GLU A 239 -3.38 -24.41 15.38
N LYS A 240 -3.64 -25.73 15.27
CA LYS A 240 -4.99 -26.23 14.94
C LYS A 240 -6.05 -25.74 15.92
N LYS A 241 -5.74 -25.73 17.23
CA LYS A 241 -6.66 -25.23 18.25
C LYS A 241 -6.96 -23.73 18.02
N VAL A 242 -5.93 -22.94 17.77
CA VAL A 242 -6.04 -21.50 17.52
C VAL A 242 -6.86 -21.20 16.25
N VAL A 243 -6.65 -21.96 15.17
CA VAL A 243 -7.44 -21.88 13.93
C VAL A 243 -8.91 -22.28 14.18
N LEU A 244 -9.16 -23.33 14.97
CA LEU A 244 -10.53 -23.72 15.34
C LEU A 244 -11.24 -22.65 16.17
N GLU A 245 -10.55 -22.01 17.11
CA GLU A 245 -11.10 -20.89 17.89
C GLU A 245 -11.39 -19.67 17.02
N TRP A 246 -10.58 -19.41 15.98
CA TRP A 246 -10.90 -18.41 14.97
C TRP A 246 -12.15 -18.78 14.16
N LEU A 247 -12.24 -20.02 13.67
CA LEU A 247 -13.41 -20.50 12.90
C LEU A 247 -14.71 -20.45 13.71
N GLU A 248 -14.64 -20.70 15.02
CA GLU A 248 -15.79 -20.55 15.92
C GLU A 248 -16.21 -19.09 16.06
N ARG A 249 -15.25 -18.16 16.21
CA ARG A 249 -15.54 -16.72 16.23
C ARG A 249 -16.16 -16.26 14.91
N CYS A 250 -15.67 -16.74 13.78
CA CYS A 250 -16.29 -16.48 12.47
C CYS A 250 -17.75 -16.97 12.43
N ALA A 251 -18.03 -18.16 12.98
CA ALA A 251 -19.40 -18.69 13.05
C ALA A 251 -20.28 -17.93 14.05
N GLN A 252 -19.73 -17.44 15.16
CA GLN A 252 -20.44 -16.60 16.13
C GLN A 252 -20.86 -15.26 15.52
N ASN A 253 -19.94 -14.62 14.82
CA ASN A 253 -20.11 -13.30 14.19
C ASN A 253 -20.76 -13.39 12.80
N GLY A 254 -21.20 -14.57 12.35
CA GLY A 254 -21.87 -14.72 11.06
C GLY A 254 -23.23 -14.00 11.00
N GLU A 255 -23.70 -13.75 9.77
CA GLU A 255 -24.90 -12.95 9.44
C GLU A 255 -26.17 -13.26 10.27
N ASN A 256 -26.33 -14.52 10.69
CA ASN A 256 -27.51 -14.97 11.42
C ASN A 256 -27.11 -15.38 12.84
N SER A 257 -27.65 -14.67 13.83
CA SER A 257 -27.49 -15.04 15.24
C SER A 257 -28.17 -16.38 15.52
N LEU A 258 -27.63 -17.14 16.47
CA LEU A 258 -28.20 -18.43 16.86
C LEU A 258 -29.66 -18.28 17.30
N GLU A 259 -29.99 -17.16 17.96
CA GLU A 259 -31.32 -16.83 18.43
C GLU A 259 -32.29 -16.63 17.26
N ALA A 260 -31.87 -15.90 16.22
CA ALA A 260 -32.68 -15.69 15.02
C ALA A 260 -32.98 -17.01 14.29
N ILE A 261 -31.98 -17.90 14.21
CA ILE A 261 -32.15 -19.24 13.63
C ILE A 261 -33.15 -20.06 14.43
N VAL A 262 -33.04 -20.05 15.75
CA VAL A 262 -33.94 -20.76 16.66
C VAL A 262 -35.36 -20.19 16.58
N GLU A 263 -35.52 -18.88 16.47
CA GLU A 263 -36.81 -18.21 16.31
C GLU A 263 -37.52 -18.64 15.01
N GLN A 264 -36.82 -18.63 13.88
CA GLN A 264 -37.40 -19.04 12.60
C GLN A 264 -37.72 -20.53 12.52
N LEU A 265 -36.89 -21.39 13.11
CA LEU A 265 -37.23 -22.80 13.25
C LEU A 265 -38.52 -22.98 14.07
N GLN A 266 -38.75 -22.15 15.10
CA GLN A 266 -39.99 -22.19 15.88
C GLN A 266 -41.19 -21.70 15.07
N GLU A 267 -41.03 -20.63 14.28
CA GLU A 267 -42.08 -20.12 13.40
C GLU A 267 -42.50 -21.17 12.36
N GLN A 268 -41.55 -21.80 11.69
CA GLN A 268 -41.81 -22.84 10.68
C GLN A 268 -42.48 -24.08 11.28
N ALA A 269 -42.24 -24.37 12.57
CA ALA A 269 -42.90 -25.48 13.24
C ALA A 269 -44.41 -25.27 13.47
N GLY A 270 -44.90 -24.03 13.37
CA GLY A 270 -46.33 -23.69 13.45
C GLY A 270 -47.00 -24.02 14.80
N GLY A 271 -46.22 -24.12 15.88
CA GLY A 271 -46.70 -24.36 17.25
C GLY A 271 -46.46 -23.14 18.14
N GLY A 272 -47.39 -22.82 19.04
CA GLY A 272 -47.21 -21.70 19.98
C GLY A 272 -45.93 -21.86 20.82
N ALA A 273 -45.33 -20.72 21.20
CA ALA A 273 -44.11 -20.65 22.01
C ALA A 273 -44.19 -21.62 23.21
N GLY A 274 -43.29 -22.60 23.26
CA GLY A 274 -43.22 -23.60 24.33
C GLY A 274 -43.68 -25.03 23.95
N THR A 275 -44.22 -25.27 22.76
CA THR A 275 -44.55 -26.66 22.32
C THR A 275 -43.30 -27.49 22.05
N TRP A 276 -42.21 -26.83 21.65
CA TRP A 276 -40.90 -27.41 21.35
C TRP A 276 -40.22 -28.03 22.59
N SER A 277 -40.45 -27.51 23.79
CA SER A 277 -39.74 -27.89 25.03
C SER A 277 -40.33 -29.08 25.80
N MET A 278 -41.26 -29.83 25.18
CA MET A 278 -42.02 -30.90 25.85
C MET A 278 -41.66 -32.32 25.38
N GLY A 279 -40.52 -32.50 24.72
CA GLY A 279 -40.11 -33.75 24.07
C GLY A 279 -41.11 -34.21 23.00
N TRP A 280 -41.27 -35.52 22.80
CA TRP A 280 -42.17 -36.09 21.78
C TRP A 280 -43.66 -36.02 22.16
N LEU A 281 -44.21 -34.82 22.28
CA LEU A 281 -45.57 -34.54 22.72
C LEU A 281 -46.61 -35.24 21.84
N TYR A 282 -46.53 -35.07 20.52
CA TYR A 282 -47.55 -35.55 19.58
C TYR A 282 -47.55 -37.09 19.48
N THR A 283 -46.36 -37.68 19.47
CA THR A 283 -46.13 -39.13 19.50
C THR A 283 -46.66 -39.71 20.81
N ARG A 284 -46.36 -39.07 21.94
CA ARG A 284 -46.89 -39.46 23.26
C ARG A 284 -48.42 -39.40 23.31
N GLU A 285 -49.02 -38.35 22.78
CA GLU A 285 -50.48 -38.21 22.73
C GLU A 285 -51.13 -39.29 21.89
N LYS A 286 -50.53 -39.65 20.76
CA LYS A 286 -51.02 -40.71 19.90
C LYS A 286 -50.88 -42.10 20.51
N ILE A 287 -49.76 -42.37 21.19
CA ILE A 287 -49.57 -43.59 21.99
C ILE A 287 -50.63 -43.65 23.10
N LYS A 288 -50.87 -42.56 23.83
CA LYS A 288 -51.91 -42.48 24.87
C LYS A 288 -53.31 -42.67 24.29
N ALA A 289 -53.62 -42.07 23.13
CA ALA A 289 -54.89 -42.26 22.43
C ALA A 289 -55.10 -43.73 22.04
N HIS A 290 -54.06 -44.39 21.54
CA HIS A 290 -54.10 -45.81 21.23
C HIS A 290 -54.35 -46.69 22.47
N LYS A 291 -53.68 -46.38 23.60
CA LYS A 291 -53.92 -47.06 24.88
C LYS A 291 -55.36 -46.91 25.36
N ARG A 292 -55.92 -45.68 25.29
CA ARG A 292 -57.30 -45.40 25.66
C ARG A 292 -58.29 -46.18 24.78
N ASN A 293 -58.09 -46.15 23.47
CA ASN A 293 -58.98 -46.84 22.51
C ASN A 293 -58.97 -48.37 22.66
N ARG A 294 -57.85 -48.96 23.15
CA ARG A 294 -57.71 -50.41 23.34
C ARG A 294 -57.81 -50.86 24.81
N LEU A 295 -58.12 -49.95 25.74
CA LEU A 295 -58.21 -50.22 27.17
C LEU A 295 -56.95 -50.91 27.75
N ILE A 296 -55.77 -50.55 27.23
CA ILE A 296 -54.49 -51.12 27.67
C ILE A 296 -53.99 -50.31 28.87
N GLY A 297 -53.98 -50.91 30.07
CA GLY A 297 -53.49 -50.29 31.31
C GLY A 297 -51.97 -50.30 31.48
N GLY A 298 -51.23 -51.06 30.66
CA GLY A 298 -49.78 -51.28 30.79
C GLY A 298 -48.91 -50.67 29.67
N PRO A 299 -47.60 -51.00 29.64
CA PRO A 299 -46.73 -50.71 28.50
C PRO A 299 -47.26 -51.36 27.21
N ILE A 300 -47.10 -50.68 26.07
CA ILE A 300 -47.49 -51.26 24.77
C ILE A 300 -46.40 -52.25 24.34
N PRO A 301 -46.74 -53.49 23.94
CA PRO A 301 -45.77 -54.42 23.39
C PRO A 301 -45.05 -53.81 22.17
N GLN A 302 -43.76 -54.08 22.01
CA GLN A 302 -43.00 -53.61 20.84
C GLN A 302 -43.60 -54.10 19.52
N THR A 303 -44.35 -55.21 19.51
CA THR A 303 -45.03 -55.75 18.34
C THR A 303 -46.29 -54.97 17.91
N ALA A 304 -46.76 -54.01 18.71
CA ALA A 304 -47.98 -53.27 18.37
C ALA A 304 -47.78 -52.39 17.13
N SER A 305 -48.71 -52.51 16.18
CA SER A 305 -48.73 -51.71 14.95
C SER A 305 -49.59 -50.46 15.14
N ILE A 306 -48.95 -49.34 15.44
CA ILE A 306 -49.59 -48.02 15.48
C ILE A 306 -49.13 -47.26 14.23
N PRO A 307 -50.00 -46.91 13.28
CA PRO A 307 -49.58 -46.14 12.11
C PRO A 307 -49.33 -44.67 12.48
N ALA A 308 -48.29 -44.05 11.92
CA ALA A 308 -48.10 -42.59 11.99
C ALA A 308 -49.18 -41.85 11.17
N THR A 309 -49.42 -40.56 11.44
CA THR A 309 -50.64 -39.88 10.92
C THR A 309 -50.57 -39.69 9.41
N ASP A 310 -49.39 -39.29 8.93
CA ASP A 310 -49.14 -38.93 7.53
C ASP A 310 -48.25 -39.96 6.81
N SER A 311 -48.04 -41.15 7.39
CA SER A 311 -47.21 -42.18 6.74
C SER A 311 -47.70 -43.59 7.03
N SER A 312 -47.45 -44.51 6.09
CA SER A 312 -47.69 -45.94 6.26
C SER A 312 -46.67 -46.60 7.21
N ARG A 313 -45.72 -45.84 7.74
CA ARG A 313 -44.70 -46.33 8.68
C ARG A 313 -45.27 -46.44 10.08
N LEU A 314 -44.74 -47.40 10.84
CA LEU A 314 -45.15 -47.64 12.22
C LEU A 314 -44.52 -46.59 13.14
N LEU A 315 -45.35 -46.07 14.06
CA LEU A 315 -44.97 -45.18 15.14
C LEU A 315 -44.25 -45.95 16.25
N VAL A 316 -43.28 -45.29 16.89
CA VAL A 316 -42.62 -45.81 18.09
C VAL A 316 -43.63 -46.13 19.20
N THR A 317 -43.35 -47.15 19.99
CA THR A 317 -44.18 -47.56 21.15
C THR A 317 -43.61 -47.15 22.50
N HIS A 318 -42.35 -46.71 22.52
CA HIS A 318 -41.61 -46.25 23.69
C HIS A 318 -41.09 -44.83 23.42
N LEU A 319 -40.83 -44.07 24.48
CA LEU A 319 -40.51 -42.63 24.43
C LEU A 319 -39.09 -42.33 24.93
N ASP A 320 -38.23 -43.33 24.99
CA ASP A 320 -36.81 -43.18 25.24
C ASP A 320 -36.06 -42.79 23.95
N PRO A 321 -34.95 -42.03 24.03
CA PRO A 321 -34.33 -41.37 22.88
C PRO A 321 -33.83 -42.32 21.79
N ASP A 322 -33.45 -43.55 22.15
CA ASP A 322 -33.03 -44.57 21.20
C ASP A 322 -34.21 -45.37 20.60
N ALA A 323 -35.47 -45.10 20.98
CA ALA A 323 -36.64 -45.83 20.51
C ALA A 323 -36.80 -45.82 18.98
N PRO A 324 -36.61 -44.71 18.25
CA PRO A 324 -36.69 -44.69 16.79
C PRO A 324 -35.67 -45.63 16.15
N THR A 325 -34.42 -45.58 16.62
CA THR A 325 -33.30 -46.41 16.15
C THR A 325 -33.50 -47.88 16.51
N ARG A 326 -33.79 -48.17 17.78
CA ARG A 326 -33.96 -49.55 18.31
C ARG A 326 -35.15 -50.27 17.69
N GLN A 327 -36.28 -49.56 17.51
CA GLN A 327 -37.50 -50.15 16.95
C GLN A 327 -37.54 -50.06 15.42
N LYS A 328 -36.67 -49.25 14.80
CA LYS A 328 -36.71 -48.89 13.37
C LYS A 328 -38.08 -48.32 12.98
N ARG A 329 -38.58 -47.39 13.80
CA ARG A 329 -39.91 -46.78 13.69
C ARG A 329 -39.81 -45.27 13.68
N VAL A 330 -40.88 -44.60 13.24
CA VAL A 330 -40.90 -43.15 13.06
C VAL A 330 -41.59 -42.45 14.23
N LEU A 331 -41.27 -41.18 14.40
CA LEU A 331 -42.03 -40.23 15.22
C LEU A 331 -43.19 -39.62 14.40
N GLU A 332 -44.11 -38.95 15.08
CA GLU A 332 -45.07 -38.08 14.40
C GLU A 332 -44.35 -36.94 13.67
N LYS A 333 -44.91 -36.48 12.53
CA LYS A 333 -44.24 -35.52 11.62
C LYS A 333 -43.77 -34.24 12.32
N LYS A 334 -44.56 -33.75 13.28
CA LYS A 334 -44.21 -32.55 14.07
C LYS A 334 -43.05 -32.80 15.04
N ASP A 335 -43.09 -33.90 15.80
CA ASP A 335 -42.00 -34.29 16.69
C ASP A 335 -40.71 -34.56 15.91
N ASP A 336 -40.83 -35.18 14.73
CA ASP A 336 -39.70 -35.46 13.84
C ASP A 336 -39.05 -34.19 13.26
N TYR A 337 -39.84 -33.13 13.03
CA TYR A 337 -39.30 -31.81 12.69
C TYR A 337 -38.55 -31.21 13.88
N TYR A 338 -39.14 -31.22 15.08
CA TYR A 338 -38.49 -30.70 16.29
C TYR A 338 -37.18 -31.43 16.59
N GLU A 339 -37.12 -32.75 16.42
CA GLU A 339 -35.89 -33.53 16.57
C GLU A 339 -34.77 -33.03 15.65
N ARG A 340 -35.06 -32.86 14.35
CA ARG A 340 -34.07 -32.39 13.37
C ARG A 340 -33.61 -30.96 13.67
N ALA A 341 -34.54 -30.10 14.07
CA ALA A 341 -34.25 -28.73 14.39
C ALA A 341 -33.43 -28.59 15.70
N LEU A 342 -33.69 -29.46 16.70
CA LEU A 342 -32.86 -29.58 17.91
C LEU A 342 -31.43 -30.01 17.57
N TRP A 343 -31.27 -31.04 16.74
CA TRP A 343 -29.94 -31.51 16.32
C TRP A 343 -29.17 -30.47 15.50
N LEU A 344 -29.84 -29.75 14.59
CA LEU A 344 -29.24 -28.61 13.90
C LEU A 344 -28.78 -27.55 14.91
N THR A 345 -29.60 -27.22 15.91
CA THR A 345 -29.21 -26.22 16.93
C THR A 345 -28.02 -26.70 17.75
N CYS A 346 -27.96 -27.98 18.12
CA CYS A 346 -26.80 -28.56 18.80
C CYS A 346 -25.53 -28.51 17.93
N TYR A 347 -25.66 -28.82 16.63
CA TYR A 347 -24.55 -28.72 15.67
C TYR A 347 -24.02 -27.29 15.61
N GLU A 348 -24.90 -26.29 15.49
CA GLU A 348 -24.53 -24.88 15.42
C GLU A 348 -23.93 -24.36 16.73
N LYS A 349 -24.43 -24.80 17.89
CA LYS A 349 -23.81 -24.48 19.20
C LYS A 349 -22.39 -25.00 19.29
N LEU A 350 -22.14 -26.24 18.86
CA LEU A 350 -20.77 -26.81 18.83
C LEU A 350 -19.87 -26.06 17.84
N ARG A 351 -20.38 -25.74 16.64
CA ARG A 351 -19.67 -24.99 15.59
C ARG A 351 -19.31 -23.57 15.98
N ARG A 352 -20.08 -22.96 16.89
CA ARG A 352 -19.87 -21.61 17.41
C ARG A 352 -19.09 -21.62 18.72
N GLY A 353 -18.54 -22.75 19.17
CA GLY A 353 -17.78 -22.80 20.42
C GLY A 353 -18.60 -22.44 21.67
N THR A 354 -19.92 -22.64 21.64
CA THR A 354 -20.80 -22.39 22.80
C THR A 354 -20.32 -23.23 23.98
N THR A 355 -20.34 -22.66 25.19
CA THR A 355 -19.85 -23.37 26.39
C THR A 355 -20.72 -24.59 26.70
N TRP A 356 -20.13 -25.61 27.33
CA TRP A 356 -20.86 -26.81 27.73
C TRP A 356 -21.98 -26.53 28.74
N GLU A 357 -21.80 -25.50 29.58
CA GLU A 357 -22.83 -25.01 30.51
C GLU A 357 -24.06 -24.51 29.76
N GLU A 358 -23.85 -23.66 28.75
CA GLU A 358 -24.94 -23.13 27.93
C GLU A 358 -25.62 -24.22 27.09
N ILE A 359 -24.86 -25.17 26.55
CA ILE A 359 -25.42 -26.33 25.84
C ILE A 359 -26.27 -27.19 26.79
N SER A 360 -25.78 -27.45 28.00
CA SER A 360 -26.48 -28.25 29.01
C SER A 360 -27.75 -27.57 29.50
N ALA A 361 -27.65 -26.29 29.86
CA ALA A 361 -28.78 -25.48 30.27
C ALA A 361 -29.85 -25.43 29.17
N TRP A 362 -29.44 -25.23 27.91
CA TRP A 362 -30.36 -25.22 26.78
C TRP A 362 -31.09 -26.56 26.57
N CYS A 363 -30.39 -27.69 26.81
CA CYS A 363 -31.00 -29.02 26.78
C CYS A 363 -31.95 -29.25 27.98
N GLU A 364 -31.58 -28.78 29.17
CA GLU A 364 -32.37 -28.90 30.40
C GLU A 364 -33.67 -28.09 30.34
N GLU A 365 -33.62 -26.85 29.85
CA GLU A 365 -34.79 -25.99 29.59
C GLU A 365 -35.85 -26.67 28.70
N ARG A 366 -35.42 -27.60 27.86
CA ARG A 366 -36.26 -28.36 26.92
C ARG A 366 -36.64 -29.75 27.42
N ASN A 367 -36.36 -30.06 28.69
CA ASN A 367 -36.57 -31.37 29.32
C ASN A 367 -35.81 -32.53 28.64
N GLU A 368 -34.67 -32.24 28.01
CA GLU A 368 -33.84 -33.22 27.29
C GLU A 368 -32.40 -33.21 27.80
N SER A 369 -32.24 -33.17 29.12
CA SER A 369 -30.92 -33.22 29.80
C SER A 369 -30.08 -34.43 29.40
N TRP A 370 -30.71 -35.51 28.93
CA TRP A 370 -30.02 -36.68 28.36
C TRP A 370 -29.14 -36.31 27.16
N ARG A 371 -29.51 -35.29 26.35
CA ARG A 371 -28.68 -34.81 25.24
C ARG A 371 -27.41 -34.16 25.75
N GLY A 372 -27.52 -33.25 26.72
CA GLY A 372 -26.34 -32.65 27.36
C GLY A 372 -25.39 -33.73 27.89
N ALA A 373 -25.94 -34.73 28.58
CA ALA A 373 -25.17 -35.88 29.06
C ALA A 373 -24.54 -36.71 27.92
N SER A 374 -25.25 -36.99 26.82
CA SER A 374 -24.72 -37.77 25.70
C SER A 374 -23.62 -37.03 24.93
N LEU A 375 -23.71 -35.70 24.87
CA LEU A 375 -22.67 -34.84 24.28
C LEU A 375 -21.43 -34.69 25.18
N GLY A 376 -21.44 -35.28 26.39
CA GLY A 376 -20.29 -35.27 27.30
C GLY A 376 -20.30 -34.13 28.33
N ALA A 377 -21.39 -33.36 28.43
CA ALA A 377 -21.49 -32.19 29.30
C ALA A 377 -21.74 -32.52 30.79
N SER A 378 -21.65 -33.80 31.18
CA SER A 378 -21.93 -34.28 32.54
C SER A 378 -20.70 -34.36 33.46
N GLN A 379 -19.58 -33.75 33.07
CA GLN A 379 -18.32 -33.74 33.82
C GLN A 379 -17.92 -32.30 34.10
N ASP A 380 -17.20 -32.04 35.21
CA ASP A 380 -16.63 -30.74 35.62
C ASP A 380 -15.61 -30.22 34.58
N LEU A 381 -16.10 -29.89 33.39
CA LEU A 381 -15.38 -29.32 32.25
C LEU A 381 -15.13 -27.82 32.44
N GLU A 382 -15.74 -27.21 33.48
CA GLU A 382 -15.83 -25.77 33.72
C GLU A 382 -14.49 -25.04 33.91
N ARG A 383 -13.35 -25.74 34.11
CA ARG A 383 -12.12 -25.06 34.61
C ARG A 383 -10.97 -24.87 33.61
N LYS A 384 -10.93 -25.52 32.44
CA LYS A 384 -9.66 -25.61 31.66
C LYS A 384 -9.75 -25.56 30.12
N ASN A 385 -10.81 -25.02 29.52
CA ASN A 385 -10.91 -24.84 28.05
C ASN A 385 -10.69 -26.12 27.22
N SER A 386 -10.92 -27.30 27.78
CA SER A 386 -10.80 -28.57 27.06
C SER A 386 -12.15 -28.92 26.44
N ARG A 387 -12.23 -28.95 25.11
CA ARG A 387 -13.41 -29.46 24.38
C ARG A 387 -13.54 -30.98 24.44
N LEU A 388 -12.67 -31.64 25.19
CA LEU A 388 -12.59 -33.08 25.30
C LEU A 388 -13.11 -33.57 26.65
N CYS A 389 -14.10 -34.46 26.59
CA CYS A 389 -14.61 -35.18 27.74
C CYS A 389 -13.63 -36.32 28.11
N LEU A 390 -12.71 -36.07 29.06
CA LEU A 390 -11.62 -36.98 29.45
C LEU A 390 -11.63 -37.33 30.95
N SER A 391 -12.79 -37.59 31.58
CA SER A 391 -12.76 -38.16 32.95
C SER A 391 -12.62 -39.68 32.93
N GLY A 392 -11.89 -40.24 33.90
CA GLY A 392 -11.71 -41.68 34.17
C GLY A 392 -10.82 -42.41 33.13
N PRO A 393 -10.15 -43.53 33.53
CA PRO A 393 -9.09 -44.13 32.73
C PRO A 393 -9.53 -44.59 31.34
N TYR A 394 -10.81 -44.94 31.12
CA TYR A 394 -11.30 -45.31 29.78
C TYR A 394 -12.52 -44.54 29.32
N SER A 395 -13.10 -43.68 30.16
CA SER A 395 -14.42 -43.12 29.89
C SER A 395 -14.39 -42.12 28.75
N GLY A 396 -13.31 -41.34 28.59
CA GLY A 396 -13.16 -40.43 27.44
C GLY A 396 -12.95 -41.19 26.13
N ALA A 397 -12.03 -42.16 26.09
CA ALA A 397 -11.77 -42.98 24.90
C ALA A 397 -13.01 -43.79 24.48
N LEU A 398 -13.70 -44.42 25.45
CA LEU A 398 -14.92 -45.17 25.20
C LEU A 398 -16.06 -44.28 24.72
N TRP A 399 -16.29 -43.14 25.39
CA TRP A 399 -17.32 -42.17 25.00
C TRP A 399 -17.09 -41.68 23.56
N ARG A 400 -15.85 -41.37 23.19
CA ARG A 400 -15.51 -40.93 21.83
C ARG A 400 -15.78 -42.02 20.79
N ARG A 401 -15.50 -43.30 21.09
CA ARG A 401 -15.87 -44.44 20.23
C ARG A 401 -17.38 -44.70 20.19
N MET A 402 -18.10 -44.40 21.27
CA MET A 402 -19.57 -44.44 21.26
C MET A 402 -20.15 -43.34 20.36
N CYS A 403 -19.60 -42.12 20.40
CA CYS A 403 -19.96 -41.04 19.48
C CYS A 403 -19.71 -41.45 18.02
N LEU A 404 -18.53 -42.02 17.71
CA LEU A 404 -18.22 -42.53 16.37
C LEU A 404 -19.28 -43.55 15.90
N LYS A 405 -19.64 -44.49 16.78
CA LYS A 405 -20.64 -45.51 16.45
C LYS A 405 -22.03 -44.91 16.23
N ALA A 406 -22.40 -43.88 16.99
CA ALA A 406 -23.65 -43.14 16.82
C ALA A 406 -23.66 -42.34 15.50
N ALA A 407 -22.54 -41.70 15.15
CA ALA A 407 -22.38 -40.95 13.90
C ALA A 407 -22.54 -41.82 12.64
N HIS A 408 -22.10 -43.08 12.73
CA HIS A 408 -22.25 -44.08 11.65
C HIS A 408 -23.62 -44.76 11.61
N ASN A 409 -24.59 -44.34 12.42
CA ASN A 409 -25.96 -44.86 12.35
C ASN A 409 -26.67 -44.34 11.09
N PRO A 410 -26.98 -45.17 10.07
CA PRO A 410 -27.61 -44.71 8.83
C PRO A 410 -29.08 -44.32 9.00
N THR A 411 -29.68 -44.64 10.15
CA THR A 411 -31.08 -44.31 10.46
C THR A 411 -31.25 -43.00 11.24
N ALA A 412 -30.14 -42.46 11.75
CA ALA A 412 -30.10 -41.18 12.46
C ALA A 412 -30.23 -40.00 11.48
N ASP A 413 -30.64 -38.86 12.01
CA ASP A 413 -30.66 -37.62 11.24
C ASP A 413 -29.24 -37.18 10.87
N ARG A 414 -29.08 -36.46 9.75
CA ARG A 414 -27.77 -35.99 9.30
C ARG A 414 -27.10 -35.04 10.30
N TYR A 415 -27.86 -34.19 11.00
CA TYR A 415 -27.31 -33.29 12.01
C TYR A 415 -26.97 -34.04 13.30
N GLU A 416 -27.77 -35.05 13.68
CA GLU A 416 -27.40 -35.98 14.77
C GLU A 416 -26.06 -36.67 14.47
N ARG A 417 -25.92 -37.20 13.25
CA ARG A 417 -24.68 -37.82 12.79
C ARG A 417 -23.51 -36.84 12.77
N ALA A 418 -23.74 -35.61 12.33
CA ALA A 418 -22.71 -34.57 12.31
C ALA A 418 -22.28 -34.14 13.71
N VAL A 419 -23.21 -33.99 14.66
CA VAL A 419 -22.90 -33.67 16.06
C VAL A 419 -21.99 -34.74 16.67
N TYR A 420 -22.40 -36.00 16.58
CA TYR A 420 -21.56 -37.10 17.09
C TYR A 420 -20.27 -37.28 16.28
N GLY A 421 -20.28 -36.95 14.99
CA GLY A 421 -19.11 -36.94 14.13
C GLY A 421 -18.07 -35.90 14.56
N LEU A 422 -18.50 -34.67 14.89
CA LEU A 422 -17.63 -33.62 15.43
C LEU A 422 -16.98 -34.05 16.75
N LEU A 423 -17.77 -34.64 17.66
CA LEU A 423 -17.26 -35.13 18.95
C LEU A 423 -16.31 -36.32 18.80
N ALA A 424 -16.52 -37.15 17.79
CA ALA A 424 -15.65 -38.29 17.48
C ALA A 424 -14.37 -37.88 16.72
N GLY A 425 -14.42 -36.78 15.96
CA GLY A 425 -13.43 -36.46 14.93
C GLY A 425 -13.59 -37.31 13.68
N ASP A 426 -14.83 -37.54 13.22
CA ASP A 426 -15.15 -38.29 11.99
C ASP A 426 -15.60 -37.35 10.88
N VAL A 427 -14.82 -37.29 9.79
CA VAL A 427 -15.08 -36.40 8.66
C VAL A 427 -16.31 -36.84 7.85
N GLN A 428 -16.47 -38.14 7.57
CA GLN A 428 -17.55 -38.65 6.70
C GLN A 428 -18.96 -38.36 7.24
N SER A 429 -19.11 -38.29 8.56
CA SER A 429 -20.40 -38.01 9.18
C SER A 429 -20.75 -36.52 9.20
N VAL A 430 -19.75 -35.64 9.09
CA VAL A 430 -19.91 -34.18 9.18
C VAL A 430 -19.94 -33.52 7.80
N GLU A 431 -19.16 -34.03 6.84
CA GLU A 431 -19.07 -33.50 5.47
C GLU A 431 -20.43 -33.22 4.80
N PRO A 432 -21.47 -34.08 4.94
CA PRO A 432 -22.77 -33.84 4.28
C PRO A 432 -23.55 -32.62 4.77
N VAL A 433 -23.18 -32.03 5.92
CA VAL A 433 -23.84 -30.83 6.46
C VAL A 433 -22.99 -29.55 6.32
N CYS A 434 -21.73 -29.68 5.86
CA CYS A 434 -20.86 -28.54 5.58
C CYS A 434 -21.33 -27.82 4.32
N GLN A 435 -21.53 -26.50 4.41
CA GLN A 435 -22.01 -25.70 3.27
C GLN A 435 -21.01 -24.63 2.83
N SER A 436 -20.15 -24.18 3.74
CA SER A 436 -19.10 -23.20 3.45
C SER A 436 -17.69 -23.83 3.51
N TRP A 437 -16.69 -23.10 3.02
CA TRP A 437 -15.31 -23.57 3.11
C TRP A 437 -14.81 -23.54 4.57
N GLU A 438 -15.28 -22.60 5.40
CA GLU A 438 -15.05 -22.56 6.84
C GLU A 438 -15.67 -23.80 7.53
N ASP A 439 -16.82 -24.28 7.03
CA ASP A 439 -17.43 -25.50 7.52
C ASP A 439 -16.52 -26.71 7.31
N SER A 440 -16.05 -26.88 6.07
CA SER A 440 -15.12 -27.93 5.69
C SER A 440 -13.76 -27.80 6.39
N LEU A 441 -13.25 -26.58 6.58
CA LEU A 441 -11.97 -26.33 7.25
C LEU A 441 -12.03 -26.75 8.72
N TYR A 442 -13.02 -26.28 9.47
CA TYR A 442 -13.19 -26.62 10.89
C TYR A 442 -13.39 -28.13 11.08
N MET A 443 -14.17 -28.78 10.22
CA MET A 443 -14.35 -30.23 10.28
C MET A 443 -13.02 -30.97 10.17
N ASN A 444 -12.20 -30.63 9.17
CA ASN A 444 -10.91 -31.28 8.95
C ASN A 444 -9.92 -30.97 10.08
N TYR A 445 -9.82 -29.72 10.53
CA TYR A 445 -8.93 -29.33 11.63
C TYR A 445 -9.31 -30.00 12.94
N ASN A 446 -10.60 -30.07 13.24
CA ASN A 446 -11.11 -30.77 14.41
C ASN A 446 -10.77 -32.26 14.33
N SER A 447 -10.99 -32.90 13.18
CA SER A 447 -10.62 -34.31 13.00
C SER A 447 -9.12 -34.55 13.18
N LEU A 448 -8.26 -33.70 12.62
CA LEU A 448 -6.80 -33.82 12.73
C LEU A 448 -6.32 -33.61 14.16
N LEU A 449 -6.76 -32.53 14.82
CA LEU A 449 -6.37 -32.23 16.21
C LEU A 449 -6.77 -33.38 17.16
N LEU A 450 -7.98 -33.88 17.01
CA LEU A 450 -8.47 -34.99 17.83
C LEU A 450 -7.74 -36.30 17.52
N ALA A 451 -7.32 -36.54 16.28
CA ALA A 451 -6.51 -37.71 15.90
C ALA A 451 -5.08 -37.63 16.46
N GLU A 452 -4.43 -36.47 16.36
CA GLU A 452 -3.09 -36.24 16.93
C GLU A 452 -3.08 -36.39 18.44
N PHE A 453 -4.12 -35.91 19.13
CA PHE A 453 -4.26 -36.11 20.57
C PHE A 453 -4.48 -37.58 20.94
N GLU A 454 -5.23 -38.32 20.13
CA GLU A 454 -5.39 -39.76 20.33
C GLU A 454 -4.05 -40.50 20.19
N ASP A 455 -3.26 -40.18 19.16
CA ASP A 455 -1.94 -40.77 18.94
C ASP A 455 -0.97 -40.41 20.08
N TRP A 456 -1.02 -39.16 20.56
CA TRP A 456 -0.23 -38.72 21.71
C TRP A 456 -0.60 -39.46 22.99
N LEU A 457 -1.90 -39.66 23.27
CA LEU A 457 -2.37 -40.45 24.41
C LEU A 457 -1.93 -41.92 24.29
N GLN A 458 -2.03 -42.54 23.12
CA GLN A 458 -1.59 -43.93 22.94
C GLN A 458 -0.09 -44.13 23.22
N ASN A 459 0.73 -43.13 22.91
CA ASN A 459 2.17 -43.20 23.08
C ASN A 459 2.63 -42.85 24.51
N ASN A 460 1.98 -41.89 25.17
CA ASN A 460 2.43 -41.36 26.46
C ASN A 460 1.55 -41.80 27.65
N HIS A 461 0.26 -42.06 27.42
CA HIS A 461 -0.76 -42.39 28.42
C HIS A 461 -1.71 -43.51 27.95
N PRO A 462 -1.20 -44.73 27.63
CA PRO A 462 -2.01 -45.82 27.09
C PRO A 462 -3.13 -46.29 28.02
N GLU A 463 -2.99 -46.02 29.33
CA GLU A 463 -4.04 -46.19 30.33
C GLU A 463 -5.28 -45.35 30.03
N ASN A 464 -5.12 -44.17 29.39
CA ASN A 464 -6.20 -43.26 29.05
C ASN A 464 -6.78 -43.53 27.65
N PHE A 465 -5.99 -44.16 26.76
CA PHE A 465 -6.45 -44.56 25.43
C PHE A 465 -5.87 -45.92 24.99
N PRO A 466 -6.56 -47.05 25.31
CA PRO A 466 -6.10 -48.37 24.91
C PRO A 466 -6.08 -48.59 23.39
N SER A 467 -4.97 -49.12 22.87
CA SER A 467 -4.84 -49.49 21.46
C SER A 467 -5.91 -50.49 20.99
N VAL A 468 -6.44 -51.34 21.89
CA VAL A 468 -7.52 -52.29 21.58
C VAL A 468 -8.81 -51.58 21.16
N LEU A 469 -9.14 -50.44 21.80
CA LEU A 469 -10.30 -49.63 21.43
C LEU A 469 -10.08 -48.93 20.09
N ALA A 470 -8.86 -48.47 19.84
CA ALA A 470 -8.47 -47.87 18.55
C ALA A 470 -8.60 -48.86 17.40
N GLN A 471 -8.09 -50.09 17.56
CA GLN A 471 -8.15 -51.13 16.54
C GLN A 471 -9.57 -51.61 16.24
N LYS A 472 -10.43 -51.70 17.27
CA LYS A 472 -11.80 -52.19 17.12
C LYS A 472 -12.71 -51.18 16.41
N TYR A 473 -12.44 -49.90 16.62
CA TYR A 473 -13.22 -48.79 16.06
C TYR A 473 -12.26 -47.75 15.49
N PRO A 474 -11.65 -48.03 14.32
CA PRO A 474 -10.72 -47.09 13.71
C PRO A 474 -11.45 -45.82 13.29
N LEU A 475 -10.88 -44.66 13.60
CA LEU A 475 -11.33 -43.40 13.02
C LEU A 475 -11.01 -43.41 11.54
N TYR A 476 -11.99 -43.01 10.73
CA TYR A 476 -11.72 -42.71 9.34
C TYR A 476 -10.94 -41.39 9.28
N ARG A 477 -9.63 -41.48 9.05
CA ARG A 477 -8.82 -40.34 8.62
C ARG A 477 -9.00 -40.23 7.10
N PRO A 478 -9.56 -39.15 6.55
CA PRO A 478 -9.45 -38.91 5.13
C PRO A 478 -7.98 -38.65 4.82
N VAL A 479 -7.28 -39.70 4.43
CA VAL A 479 -6.00 -39.60 3.75
C VAL A 479 -6.18 -40.38 2.46
N THR A 480 -6.27 -39.65 1.36
CA THR A 480 -6.14 -40.21 0.01
C THR A 480 -5.34 -39.26 -0.87
N PRO A 481 -4.68 -39.77 -1.92
CA PRO A 481 -3.24 -39.82 -2.07
C PRO A 481 -2.68 -38.51 -2.65
N TYR A 482 -2.06 -37.68 -1.81
CA TYR A 482 -1.23 -36.58 -2.26
C TYR A 482 0.20 -36.87 -1.81
N GLN A 483 0.89 -37.71 -2.60
CA GLN A 483 2.26 -38.17 -2.31
C GLN A 483 3.29 -37.04 -2.33
N ASP A 484 2.93 -35.86 -2.87
CA ASP A 484 3.82 -34.70 -3.03
C ASP A 484 3.67 -33.64 -1.94
N LEU A 485 2.70 -33.78 -1.01
CA LEU A 485 2.52 -32.83 0.09
C LEU A 485 3.37 -33.26 1.30
N VAL A 486 4.08 -32.29 1.89
CA VAL A 486 5.07 -32.53 2.95
C VAL A 486 4.40 -32.99 4.25
N THR A 487 3.16 -32.57 4.51
CA THR A 487 2.43 -32.88 5.75
C THR A 487 0.95 -33.24 5.52
N GLU A 488 0.35 -33.98 6.46
CA GLU A 488 -1.10 -34.25 6.49
C GLU A 488 -1.93 -32.95 6.63
N HIS A 489 -1.34 -31.93 7.27
CA HIS A 489 -1.90 -30.60 7.40
C HIS A 489 -2.03 -29.91 6.03
N ASP A 490 -0.98 -29.92 5.20
CA ASP A 490 -1.00 -29.37 3.84
C ASP A 490 -2.04 -30.08 2.95
N ALA A 491 -2.21 -31.39 3.13
CA ALA A 491 -3.19 -32.19 2.38
C ALA A 491 -4.63 -31.84 2.74
N ALA A 492 -4.94 -31.63 4.02
CA ALA A 492 -6.26 -31.20 4.47
C ALA A 492 -6.58 -29.77 4.03
N MET A 493 -5.59 -28.88 4.07
CA MET A 493 -5.70 -27.51 3.56
C MET A 493 -5.97 -27.49 2.06
N MET A 494 -5.21 -28.25 1.26
CA MET A 494 -5.41 -28.30 -0.19
C MET A 494 -6.73 -28.97 -0.61
N ALA A 495 -7.18 -29.98 0.14
CA ALA A 495 -8.47 -30.63 -0.10
C ALA A 495 -9.65 -29.69 0.16
N THR A 496 -9.57 -28.87 1.21
CA THR A 496 -10.61 -27.87 1.55
C THR A 496 -10.58 -26.67 0.62
N TYR A 497 -9.38 -26.20 0.27
CA TYR A 497 -9.19 -25.09 -0.67
C TYR A 497 -9.75 -25.41 -2.07
N ARG A 498 -9.60 -26.65 -2.57
CA ARG A 498 -10.12 -27.06 -3.89
C ARG A 498 -11.63 -27.24 -3.95
N GLN A 499 -12.30 -27.55 -2.84
CA GLN A 499 -13.77 -27.58 -2.80
C GLN A 499 -14.39 -26.19 -3.01
N GLY A 500 -13.63 -25.11 -2.73
CA GLY A 500 -14.04 -23.72 -2.91
C GLY A 500 -13.42 -23.02 -4.13
N GLU A 501 -12.71 -23.72 -5.01
CA GLU A 501 -11.98 -23.17 -6.16
C GLU A 501 -12.89 -22.81 -7.35
N HIS A 502 -14.13 -22.37 -7.09
CA HIS A 502 -14.91 -21.71 -8.11
C HIS A 502 -14.30 -20.32 -8.33
N ARG A 503 -13.46 -20.18 -9.36
CA ARG A 503 -12.91 -18.88 -9.78
C ARG A 503 -14.00 -17.82 -9.99
N ASP A 504 -15.23 -18.24 -10.26
CA ASP A 504 -16.39 -17.35 -10.41
C ASP A 504 -16.98 -16.86 -9.08
N ASP A 505 -16.49 -17.34 -7.93
CA ASP A 505 -16.94 -16.88 -6.59
C ASP A 505 -16.30 -15.50 -6.28
N PRO A 506 -17.08 -14.43 -6.05
CA PRO A 506 -16.54 -13.11 -5.70
C PRO A 506 -15.73 -13.10 -4.39
N ALA A 507 -15.96 -14.07 -3.49
CA ALA A 507 -15.19 -14.20 -2.25
C ALA A 507 -13.84 -14.92 -2.45
N PHE A 508 -13.55 -15.45 -3.65
CA PHE A 508 -12.35 -16.22 -3.96
C PHE A 508 -11.04 -15.52 -3.54
N PRO A 509 -10.81 -14.22 -3.84
CA PRO A 509 -9.54 -13.58 -3.49
C PRO A 509 -9.27 -13.52 -1.98
N MET A 510 -10.29 -13.18 -1.20
CA MET A 510 -10.17 -13.07 0.26
C MET A 510 -10.00 -14.44 0.91
N LYS A 511 -10.72 -15.47 0.41
CA LYS A 511 -10.54 -16.86 0.85
C LYS A 511 -9.13 -17.36 0.57
N HIS A 512 -8.50 -16.96 -0.53
CA HIS A 512 -7.11 -17.33 -0.82
C HIS A 512 -6.12 -16.71 0.17
N LEU A 513 -6.30 -15.42 0.50
CA LEU A 513 -5.51 -14.77 1.55
C LEU A 513 -5.66 -15.49 2.89
N GLN A 514 -6.89 -15.79 3.31
CA GLN A 514 -7.17 -16.52 4.56
C GLN A 514 -6.55 -17.92 4.55
N ALA A 515 -6.65 -18.65 3.44
CA ALA A 515 -6.02 -19.96 3.30
C ALA A 515 -4.49 -19.89 3.39
N ALA A 516 -3.87 -18.87 2.78
CA ALA A 516 -2.43 -18.64 2.88
C ALA A 516 -1.98 -18.32 4.32
N LEU A 517 -2.77 -17.52 5.05
CA LEU A 517 -2.53 -17.21 6.46
C LEU A 517 -2.61 -18.46 7.34
N VAL A 518 -3.68 -19.27 7.17
CA VAL A 518 -3.84 -20.53 7.92
C VAL A 518 -2.69 -21.50 7.62
N ALA A 519 -2.19 -21.54 6.38
CA ALA A 519 -1.09 -22.42 5.98
C ALA A 519 0.31 -21.88 6.31
N HIS A 520 0.44 -20.75 7.03
CA HIS A 520 1.72 -20.06 7.27
C HIS A 520 2.52 -19.75 5.98
N LYS A 521 1.81 -19.49 4.88
CA LYS A 521 2.36 -19.22 3.54
C LYS A 521 2.09 -17.79 3.08
N PHE A 522 1.97 -16.84 4.01
CA PHE A 522 1.76 -15.44 3.67
C PHE A 522 2.91 -14.85 2.85
N GLN A 523 4.15 -15.24 3.15
CA GLN A 523 5.34 -14.88 2.36
C GLN A 523 5.20 -15.30 0.89
N GLU A 524 4.87 -16.57 0.63
CA GLU A 524 4.65 -17.09 -0.73
C GLU A 524 3.48 -16.36 -1.42
N PHE A 525 2.39 -16.12 -0.69
CA PHE A 525 1.23 -15.39 -1.20
C PHE A 525 1.59 -13.96 -1.63
N ALA A 526 2.32 -13.22 -0.79
CA ALA A 526 2.73 -11.84 -1.09
C ALA A 526 3.63 -11.79 -2.33
N GLN A 527 4.59 -12.72 -2.45
CA GLN A 527 5.46 -12.81 -3.62
C GLN A 527 4.68 -13.14 -4.90
N GLU A 528 3.75 -14.09 -4.87
CA GLU A 528 2.93 -14.44 -6.03
C GLU A 528 1.95 -13.31 -6.42
N LEU A 529 1.39 -12.61 -5.44
CA LEU A 529 0.59 -11.41 -5.68
C LEU A 529 1.44 -10.31 -6.34
N SER A 530 2.65 -10.04 -5.85
CA SER A 530 3.58 -9.09 -6.45
C SER A 530 3.94 -9.44 -7.90
N LYS A 531 4.21 -10.72 -8.19
CA LYS A 531 4.46 -11.19 -9.56
C LYS A 531 3.26 -10.92 -10.48
N ALA A 532 2.04 -11.16 -10.00
CA ALA A 532 0.81 -10.88 -10.74
C ALA A 532 0.61 -9.38 -10.98
N ILE A 533 0.80 -8.55 -9.96
CA ILE A 533 0.77 -7.09 -10.05
C ILE A 533 1.79 -6.60 -11.09
N ARG A 534 3.03 -7.06 -11.02
CA ARG A 534 4.11 -6.67 -11.96
C ARG A 534 3.80 -7.06 -13.39
N LYS A 535 3.26 -8.27 -13.60
CA LYS A 535 2.80 -8.74 -14.92
C LYS A 535 1.65 -7.90 -15.44
N LYS A 536 0.70 -7.51 -14.59
CA LYS A 536 -0.43 -6.63 -14.94
C LYS A 536 0.03 -5.22 -15.28
N ALA A 537 0.92 -4.64 -14.46
CA ALA A 537 1.44 -3.28 -14.65
C ALA A 537 2.28 -3.12 -15.92
N ASN A 538 2.96 -4.19 -16.34
CA ASN A 538 3.78 -4.20 -17.55
C ASN A 538 3.10 -4.89 -18.74
N HIS A 539 1.78 -5.09 -18.69
CA HIS A 539 1.02 -5.60 -19.81
C HIS A 539 0.87 -4.51 -20.87
N GLY A 540 1.30 -4.78 -22.11
CA GLY A 540 1.24 -3.81 -23.20
C GLY A 540 2.36 -2.77 -23.16
N GLN A 541 2.33 -1.85 -22.18
CA GLN A 541 3.35 -0.81 -21.98
C GLN A 541 4.14 -1.05 -20.69
N SER A 542 5.44 -0.73 -20.70
CA SER A 542 6.27 -0.83 -19.49
C SER A 542 5.80 0.18 -18.46
N SER A 543 5.57 -0.30 -17.23
CA SER A 543 5.17 0.54 -16.11
C SER A 543 6.30 1.49 -15.71
N VAL A 544 5.89 2.69 -15.31
CA VAL A 544 6.78 3.75 -14.83
C VAL A 544 7.22 3.47 -13.39
N LEU A 545 6.31 2.95 -12.56
CA LEU A 545 6.57 2.71 -11.15
C LEU A 545 7.16 1.31 -10.91
N ILE A 546 6.65 0.27 -11.58
CA ILE A 546 7.07 -1.11 -11.34
C ILE A 546 8.02 -1.59 -12.44
N ALA A 547 9.28 -1.84 -12.07
CA ALA A 547 10.31 -2.23 -13.02
C ALA A 547 10.00 -3.56 -13.74
N ASN A 548 10.21 -3.58 -15.06
CA ASN A 548 10.10 -4.79 -15.87
C ASN A 548 11.42 -5.59 -15.79
N ASN A 549 11.76 -6.11 -14.62
CA ASN A 549 12.94 -6.96 -14.47
C ASN A 549 12.62 -8.34 -15.05
N HIS A 550 13.44 -8.79 -16.00
CA HIS A 550 13.31 -10.08 -16.67
C HIS A 550 13.23 -11.22 -15.64
N MET A 551 12.01 -11.69 -15.38
CA MET A 551 11.56 -13.08 -15.31
C MET A 551 10.05 -13.01 -15.12
N LEU A 552 9.29 -13.03 -16.23
CA LEU A 552 7.90 -13.49 -16.22
C LEU A 552 7.95 -14.97 -15.79
N THR A 553 8.21 -15.20 -14.51
CA THR A 553 7.89 -16.43 -13.83
C THR A 553 6.43 -16.71 -14.15
N LYS A 554 6.12 -17.95 -14.47
CA LYS A 554 4.78 -18.37 -14.82
C LYS A 554 3.84 -18.01 -13.66
N VAL A 555 3.15 -16.87 -13.76
CA VAL A 555 2.15 -16.45 -12.79
C VAL A 555 0.94 -17.35 -12.99
N ASP A 556 0.48 -17.97 -11.91
CA ASP A 556 -0.76 -18.74 -11.91
C ASP A 556 -1.94 -17.79 -12.18
N ASP A 557 -2.84 -18.18 -13.08
CA ASP A 557 -4.00 -17.37 -13.49
C ASP A 557 -4.85 -16.93 -12.28
N LYS A 558 -4.86 -17.72 -11.20
CA LYS A 558 -5.57 -17.36 -9.96
C LYS A 558 -5.06 -16.05 -9.35
N PHE A 559 -3.75 -15.80 -9.38
CA PHE A 559 -3.17 -14.58 -8.81
C PHE A 559 -3.41 -13.36 -9.70
N MET A 560 -3.66 -13.56 -11.00
CA MET A 560 -4.09 -12.47 -11.88
C MET A 560 -5.46 -11.92 -11.45
N GLN A 561 -6.41 -12.81 -11.13
CA GLN A 561 -7.72 -12.41 -10.59
C GLN A 561 -7.61 -11.77 -9.20
N ILE A 562 -6.73 -12.28 -8.33
CA ILE A 562 -6.51 -11.70 -7.00
C ILE A 562 -5.94 -10.28 -7.10
N ALA A 563 -5.03 -10.04 -8.05
CA ALA A 563 -4.47 -8.71 -8.33
C ALA A 563 -5.47 -7.71 -8.95
N GLU A 564 -6.72 -8.12 -9.20
CA GLU A 564 -7.82 -7.22 -9.57
C GLU A 564 -8.63 -6.78 -8.34
N ASN A 565 -8.49 -7.46 -7.20
CA ASN A 565 -9.24 -7.14 -6.00
C ASN A 565 -8.49 -6.13 -5.10
N TRP A 566 -8.99 -4.90 -5.06
CA TRP A 566 -8.41 -3.82 -4.27
C TRP A 566 -8.50 -4.02 -2.75
N ASP A 567 -9.48 -4.77 -2.23
CA ASP A 567 -9.55 -5.09 -0.80
C ASP A 567 -8.38 -5.96 -0.37
N VAL A 568 -8.04 -6.98 -1.18
CA VAL A 568 -6.89 -7.85 -0.90
C VAL A 568 -5.58 -7.07 -1.00
N ILE A 569 -5.43 -6.21 -2.01
CA ILE A 569 -4.24 -5.34 -2.13
C ILE A 569 -4.14 -4.41 -0.92
N ARG A 570 -5.25 -3.80 -0.49
CA ARG A 570 -5.28 -2.96 0.71
C ARG A 570 -4.85 -3.75 1.95
N LEU A 571 -5.47 -4.90 2.22
CA LEU A 571 -5.12 -5.73 3.38
C LEU A 571 -3.65 -6.13 3.34
N ALA A 572 -3.17 -6.61 2.19
CA ALA A 572 -1.77 -7.01 2.03
C ALA A 572 -0.79 -5.83 2.23
N ALA A 573 -1.10 -4.64 1.72
CA ALA A 573 -0.27 -3.44 1.91
C ALA A 573 -0.12 -3.01 3.37
N HIS A 574 -1.07 -3.39 4.24
CA HIS A 574 -1.00 -3.15 5.69
C HIS A 574 -0.44 -4.35 6.47
N MET A 575 -0.68 -5.58 6.00
CA MET A 575 -0.13 -6.80 6.60
C MET A 575 1.39 -6.90 6.38
N VAL A 576 1.91 -6.49 5.21
CA VAL A 576 3.34 -6.54 4.88
C VAL A 576 4.22 -5.75 5.87
N PRO A 577 3.93 -4.46 6.19
CA PRO A 577 4.70 -3.72 7.19
C PRO A 577 4.65 -4.35 8.59
N VAL A 578 3.49 -4.89 8.98
CA VAL A 578 3.32 -5.59 10.26
C VAL A 578 4.15 -6.88 10.29
N TYR A 579 4.11 -7.67 9.22
CA TYR A 579 4.87 -8.90 9.06
C TYR A 579 6.39 -8.65 9.17
N ARG A 580 6.88 -7.59 8.51
CA ARG A 580 8.28 -7.13 8.65
C ARG A 580 8.60 -6.75 10.11
N SER A 581 7.69 -6.03 10.77
CA SER A 581 7.94 -5.51 12.13
C SER A 581 8.03 -6.60 13.22
N ILE A 582 7.41 -7.76 13.01
CA ILE A 582 7.51 -8.89 13.94
C ILE A 582 8.75 -9.77 13.69
N GLY A 583 9.61 -9.37 12.72
CA GLY A 583 10.88 -10.03 12.41
C GLY A 583 10.80 -11.08 11.32
N MET A 584 9.74 -11.09 10.50
CA MET A 584 9.61 -12.01 9.37
C MET A 584 10.05 -11.32 8.07
N GLU A 585 10.82 -12.04 7.25
CA GLU A 585 11.44 -11.52 6.03
C GLU A 585 10.82 -12.16 4.78
N PHE A 586 10.91 -11.47 3.65
CA PHE A 586 10.52 -12.01 2.34
C PHE A 586 11.75 -12.34 1.50
N ASP A 587 11.73 -13.43 0.72
CA ASP A 587 12.88 -13.79 -0.16
C ASP A 587 13.19 -12.72 -1.22
N ASP A 588 12.17 -11.98 -1.66
CA ASP A 588 12.27 -10.88 -2.62
C ASP A 588 11.53 -9.65 -2.08
N GLU A 589 12.18 -8.93 -1.16
CA GLU A 589 11.65 -7.71 -0.54
C GLU A 589 11.29 -6.62 -1.56
N GLU A 590 12.08 -6.50 -2.63
CA GLU A 590 11.85 -5.50 -3.68
C GLU A 590 10.59 -5.82 -4.49
N ALA A 591 10.31 -7.10 -4.77
CA ALA A 591 9.06 -7.50 -5.38
C ALA A 591 7.86 -7.27 -4.45
N VAL A 592 7.97 -7.58 -3.16
CA VAL A 592 6.87 -7.40 -2.19
C VAL A 592 6.47 -5.93 -2.03
N ASP A 593 7.43 -5.01 -2.17
CA ASP A 593 7.14 -3.57 -2.21
C ASP A 593 6.16 -3.18 -3.32
N ASP A 594 6.03 -3.96 -4.42
CA ASP A 594 5.04 -3.70 -5.48
C ASP A 594 3.60 -3.65 -4.96
N ILE A 595 3.28 -4.39 -3.90
CA ILE A 595 1.95 -4.36 -3.26
C ILE A 595 1.69 -2.97 -2.67
N ILE A 596 2.65 -2.45 -1.91
CA ILE A 596 2.57 -1.13 -1.27
C ILE A 596 2.56 -0.04 -2.36
N VAL A 597 3.42 -0.15 -3.37
CA VAL A 597 3.47 0.79 -4.52
C VAL A 597 2.15 0.82 -5.26
N THR A 598 1.51 -0.33 -5.47
CA THR A 598 0.20 -0.43 -6.14
C THR A 598 -0.89 0.23 -5.33
N TYR A 599 -0.87 0.04 -4.01
CA TYR A 599 -1.81 0.71 -3.12
C TYR A 599 -1.54 2.23 -3.03
N MET A 600 -0.29 2.67 -3.04
CA MET A 600 0.07 4.10 -3.09
C MET A 600 -0.44 4.77 -4.37
N ASP A 601 -0.34 4.12 -5.53
CA ASP A 601 -0.90 4.67 -6.77
C ASP A 601 -2.44 4.69 -6.73
N PHE A 602 -3.08 3.69 -6.14
CA PHE A 602 -4.52 3.71 -5.87
C PHE A 602 -4.91 4.96 -5.04
N LEU A 603 -4.21 5.25 -3.94
CA LEU A 603 -4.43 6.46 -3.14
C LEU A 603 -4.24 7.74 -3.96
N ARG A 604 -3.20 7.78 -4.81
CA ARG A 604 -2.92 8.90 -5.70
C ARG A 604 -4.05 9.12 -6.71
N THR A 605 -4.60 8.06 -7.31
CA THR A 605 -5.75 8.16 -8.24
C THR A 605 -7.03 8.67 -7.57
N LEU A 606 -7.19 8.41 -6.26
CA LEU A 606 -8.26 8.97 -5.43
C LEU A 606 -7.99 10.41 -4.96
N GLY A 607 -6.83 10.99 -5.28
CA GLY A 607 -6.43 12.32 -4.82
C GLY A 607 -6.06 12.39 -3.34
N LYS A 608 -5.80 11.25 -2.68
CA LYS A 608 -5.40 11.17 -1.26
C LYS A 608 -3.88 11.26 -1.13
N PHE A 609 -3.28 12.35 -1.61
CA PHE A 609 -1.82 12.49 -1.65
C PHE A 609 -1.17 12.50 -0.26
N ASP A 610 -1.89 12.98 0.76
CA ASP A 610 -1.40 13.06 2.15
C ASP A 610 -0.97 11.73 2.75
N ALA A 611 -1.53 10.63 2.26
CA ALA A 611 -1.20 9.30 2.73
C ALA A 611 0.11 8.76 2.09
N ILE A 612 0.56 9.32 0.96
CA ILE A 612 1.74 8.85 0.22
C ILE A 612 2.99 8.80 1.12
N PRO A 613 3.34 9.84 1.91
CA PRO A 613 4.50 9.80 2.79
C PRO A 613 4.42 8.69 3.84
N THR A 614 3.23 8.42 4.39
CA THR A 614 3.02 7.37 5.40
C THR A 614 3.37 5.98 4.84
N TYR A 615 2.90 5.66 3.62
CA TYR A 615 3.21 4.38 2.99
C TYR A 615 4.63 4.33 2.40
N ALA A 616 5.20 5.47 2.00
CA ALA A 616 6.57 5.53 1.51
C ALA A 616 7.60 5.08 2.57
N VAL A 617 7.34 5.36 3.86
CA VAL A 617 8.18 4.89 4.98
C VAL A 617 8.13 3.36 5.14
N CYS A 618 7.09 2.70 4.64
CA CYS A 618 6.92 1.25 4.74
C CYS A 618 7.68 0.47 3.63
N LEU A 619 8.21 1.15 2.62
CA LEU A 619 9.02 0.54 1.56
C LEU A 619 10.38 0.10 2.11
N HIS A 620 10.88 -1.04 1.63
CA HIS A 620 12.09 -1.66 2.18
C HIS A 620 13.37 -0.89 1.82
N SER A 621 13.53 -0.53 0.54
CA SER A 621 14.74 0.11 0.02
C SER A 621 14.58 1.62 -0.12
N GLU A 622 15.51 2.39 0.42
CA GLU A 622 15.57 3.85 0.27
C GLU A 622 15.66 4.27 -1.21
N ALA A 623 16.44 3.54 -2.02
CA ALA A 623 16.55 3.83 -3.45
C ALA A 623 15.22 3.63 -4.18
N THR A 624 14.51 2.54 -3.88
CA THR A 624 13.17 2.25 -4.43
C THR A 624 12.17 3.30 -3.98
N ARG A 625 12.15 3.63 -2.69
CA ARG A 625 11.30 4.67 -2.10
C ARG A 625 11.48 6.01 -2.82
N ASN A 626 12.74 6.46 -2.98
CA ASN A 626 13.03 7.74 -3.60
C ASN A 626 12.57 7.79 -5.07
N ARG A 627 12.80 6.70 -5.82
CA ARG A 627 12.34 6.55 -7.20
C ARG A 627 10.82 6.58 -7.33
N ILE A 628 10.12 5.78 -6.51
CA ILE A 628 8.65 5.65 -6.56
C ILE A 628 7.98 6.97 -6.17
N VAL A 629 8.38 7.55 -5.04
CA VAL A 629 7.78 8.81 -4.56
C VAL A 629 8.06 9.94 -5.55
N GLY A 630 9.29 10.04 -6.06
CA GLY A 630 9.65 11.04 -7.07
C GLY A 630 8.79 10.94 -8.33
N ALA A 631 8.55 9.72 -8.83
CA ALA A 631 7.67 9.50 -9.97
C ALA A 631 6.20 9.84 -9.66
N MET A 632 5.68 9.46 -8.49
CA MET A 632 4.28 9.70 -8.10
C MET A 632 3.92 11.18 -7.94
N ILE A 633 4.83 12.00 -7.41
CA ILE A 633 4.56 13.44 -7.20
C ILE A 633 4.82 14.30 -8.44
N SER A 634 5.32 13.71 -9.54
CA SER A 634 5.74 14.46 -10.73
C SER A 634 4.61 15.19 -11.46
N ASP A 635 3.38 14.69 -11.36
CA ASP A 635 2.20 15.28 -12.01
C ASP A 635 1.45 16.30 -11.12
N ILE A 636 1.88 16.49 -9.86
CA ILE A 636 1.24 17.42 -8.92
C ILE A 636 1.70 18.84 -9.23
N THR A 637 0.78 19.67 -9.73
CA THR A 637 1.05 21.04 -10.18
C THR A 637 0.51 22.11 -9.24
N ASP A 638 -0.43 21.79 -8.35
CA ASP A 638 -0.98 22.75 -7.40
C ASP A 638 0.03 23.08 -6.30
N LYS A 639 0.36 24.35 -6.15
CA LYS A 639 1.37 24.83 -5.20
C LYS A 639 0.97 24.57 -3.74
N ALA A 640 -0.32 24.71 -3.41
CA ALA A 640 -0.78 24.46 -2.04
C ALA A 640 -0.60 22.99 -1.66
N GLU A 641 -0.93 22.08 -2.57
CA GLU A 641 -0.73 20.64 -2.40
C GLU A 641 0.76 20.27 -2.33
N GLN A 642 1.61 20.86 -3.17
CA GLN A 642 3.07 20.69 -3.09
C GLN A 642 3.61 21.10 -1.72
N GLU A 643 3.21 22.27 -1.21
CA GLU A 643 3.63 22.74 0.12
C GLU A 643 3.14 21.85 1.27
N ARG A 644 1.92 21.30 1.16
CA ARG A 644 1.36 20.35 2.12
C ARG A 644 2.16 19.05 2.12
N LEU A 645 2.39 18.46 0.95
CA LEU A 645 3.19 17.24 0.80
C LEU A 645 4.62 17.40 1.30
N VAL A 646 5.29 18.51 0.99
CA VAL A 646 6.64 18.80 1.50
C VAL A 646 6.66 18.82 3.03
N LYS A 647 5.65 19.42 3.68
CA LYS A 647 5.56 19.42 5.15
C LYS A 647 5.41 18.00 5.70
N LEU A 648 4.59 17.17 5.05
CA LEU A 648 4.35 15.79 5.47
C LEU A 648 5.59 14.91 5.26
N MET A 649 6.25 15.00 4.10
CA MET A 649 7.47 14.25 3.81
C MET A 649 8.63 14.61 4.74
N ASN A 650 8.80 15.90 5.07
CA ASN A 650 9.79 16.32 6.07
C ASN A 650 9.46 15.79 7.47
N ALA A 651 8.18 15.74 7.85
CA ALA A 651 7.76 15.20 9.13
C ALA A 651 7.89 13.67 9.21
N ALA A 652 7.82 12.98 8.07
CA ALA A 652 8.13 11.56 7.91
C ALA A 652 9.64 11.26 7.74
N GLU A 653 10.51 12.27 7.89
CA GLU A 653 11.98 12.16 7.75
C GLU A 653 12.45 11.58 6.40
N LEU A 654 11.69 11.86 5.32
CA LEU A 654 12.08 11.47 3.97
C LEU A 654 13.12 12.42 3.40
N ASP A 655 14.16 11.89 2.74
CA ASP A 655 15.15 12.70 2.04
C ASP A 655 14.59 13.28 0.75
N MET A 656 14.04 14.49 0.87
CA MET A 656 13.50 15.26 -0.23
C MET A 656 14.52 15.52 -1.34
N THR A 657 15.80 15.71 -1.00
CA THR A 657 16.81 16.01 -2.02
C THR A 657 17.07 14.79 -2.90
N SER A 658 17.13 13.60 -2.30
CA SER A 658 17.25 12.35 -3.04
C SER A 658 15.98 11.97 -3.80
N ILE A 659 14.78 12.24 -3.25
CA ILE A 659 13.49 12.05 -3.93
C ILE A 659 13.41 12.92 -5.20
N LEU A 660 13.70 14.22 -5.09
CA LEU A 660 13.70 15.11 -6.25
C LEU A 660 14.81 14.76 -7.24
N SER A 661 15.96 14.27 -6.74
CA SER A 661 17.02 13.76 -7.60
C SER A 661 16.56 12.56 -8.43
N ALA A 662 15.91 11.60 -7.78
CA ALA A 662 15.32 10.46 -8.47
C ALA A 662 14.21 10.87 -9.45
N GLN A 663 13.46 11.94 -9.15
CA GLN A 663 12.39 12.44 -10.00
C GLN A 663 12.89 12.95 -11.36
N TRP A 664 13.88 13.84 -11.40
CA TRP A 664 14.39 14.34 -12.70
C TRP A 664 15.20 13.28 -13.45
N VAL A 665 15.90 12.39 -12.73
CA VAL A 665 16.57 11.20 -13.33
C VAL A 665 15.54 10.33 -14.04
N HIS A 666 14.41 10.09 -13.37
CA HIS A 666 13.32 9.33 -13.91
C HIS A 666 12.69 10.02 -15.14
N ALA A 667 12.46 11.33 -15.09
CA ALA A 667 11.93 12.10 -16.23
C ALA A 667 12.86 12.00 -17.46
N LEU A 668 14.19 12.06 -17.28
CA LEU A 668 15.15 11.81 -18.36
C LEU A 668 15.07 10.38 -18.89
N GLY A 669 14.90 9.39 -18.02
CA GLY A 669 14.73 7.99 -18.39
C GLY A 669 13.50 7.75 -19.28
N VAL A 670 12.36 8.37 -18.96
CA VAL A 670 11.13 8.31 -19.77
C VAL A 670 11.35 8.94 -21.16
N MET A 671 12.21 9.95 -21.26
CA MET A 671 12.62 10.56 -22.53
C MET A 671 13.64 9.72 -23.31
N GLY A 672 14.13 8.60 -22.75
CA GLY A 672 15.18 7.78 -23.33
C GLY A 672 16.55 8.47 -23.34
N ILE A 673 16.81 9.39 -22.41
CA ILE A 673 18.05 10.14 -22.32
C ILE A 673 18.93 9.55 -21.20
N THR A 674 20.15 9.16 -21.56
CA THR A 674 21.09 8.53 -20.65
C THR A 674 21.61 9.53 -19.61
N VAL A 675 21.36 9.30 -18.33
CA VAL A 675 21.93 10.12 -17.24
C VAL A 675 23.42 9.77 -17.10
N ASN A 676 24.29 10.78 -17.11
CA ASN A 676 25.75 10.64 -16.95
C ASN A 676 26.38 9.52 -17.82
N PRO A 677 26.35 9.64 -19.16
CA PRO A 677 26.89 8.64 -20.06
C PRO A 677 28.36 8.38 -19.80
N THR A 678 28.76 7.11 -19.84
CA THR A 678 30.14 6.66 -19.61
C THR A 678 30.71 6.01 -20.86
N VAL A 679 32.00 5.66 -20.83
CA VAL A 679 32.62 4.87 -21.92
C VAL A 679 31.97 3.48 -22.03
N GLU A 680 31.51 2.92 -20.90
CA GLU A 680 30.84 1.61 -20.82
C GLU A 680 29.34 1.69 -21.15
N ASN A 681 28.72 2.86 -20.97
CA ASN A 681 27.32 3.14 -21.31
C ASN A 681 27.24 4.47 -22.11
N PRO A 682 27.62 4.45 -23.40
CA PRO A 682 27.63 5.64 -24.22
C PRO A 682 26.21 6.17 -24.48
N PRO A 683 26.07 7.47 -24.78
CA PRO A 683 24.77 8.00 -25.20
C PRO A 683 24.27 7.26 -26.44
N GLY A 684 22.95 7.08 -26.54
CA GLY A 684 22.32 6.51 -27.74
C GLY A 684 22.64 7.29 -29.02
N PRO A 685 22.43 6.69 -30.21
CA PRO A 685 22.88 7.25 -31.50
C PRO A 685 22.33 8.64 -31.85
N ASN A 686 21.25 9.08 -31.20
CA ASN A 686 20.62 10.39 -31.40
C ASN A 686 20.64 11.27 -30.14
N GLU A 687 21.41 10.91 -29.12
CA GLU A 687 21.47 11.66 -27.86
C GLU A 687 22.51 12.79 -27.86
N THR A 688 23.34 12.89 -28.88
CA THR A 688 24.36 13.94 -29.00
C THR A 688 24.34 14.59 -30.37
N ILE A 689 24.22 15.92 -30.41
CA ILE A 689 24.40 16.71 -31.63
C ILE A 689 25.89 17.00 -31.86
N ASP A 690 26.31 16.91 -33.12
CA ASP A 690 27.67 17.33 -33.52
C ASP A 690 27.74 18.84 -33.81
N ARG A 691 26.61 19.47 -34.15
CA ARG A 691 26.50 20.89 -34.48
C ARG A 691 25.10 21.42 -34.18
N PHE A 692 25.03 22.59 -33.55
CA PHE A 692 23.80 23.36 -33.44
C PHE A 692 23.73 24.38 -34.57
N GLU A 693 22.78 24.21 -35.51
CA GLU A 693 22.72 25.00 -36.75
C GLU A 693 22.15 26.41 -36.54
N LEU A 694 22.93 27.30 -35.90
CA LEU A 694 22.54 28.69 -35.64
C LEU A 694 22.80 29.64 -36.81
N VAL A 695 23.80 29.38 -37.67
CA VAL A 695 24.15 30.27 -38.79
C VAL A 695 23.91 29.65 -40.17
N GLU A 696 23.62 30.51 -41.14
CA GLU A 696 23.52 30.20 -42.56
C GLU A 696 24.54 31.01 -43.39
N PRO A 697 25.03 30.47 -44.52
CA PRO A 697 25.93 31.21 -45.41
C PRO A 697 25.28 32.50 -45.93
N ALA A 698 26.02 33.61 -45.86
CA ALA A 698 25.52 34.94 -46.21
C ALA A 698 26.55 35.78 -46.97
N SER A 699 26.16 37.00 -47.34
CA SER A 699 27.03 37.93 -48.06
C SER A 699 28.13 38.54 -47.17
N GLU A 700 29.08 39.26 -47.77
CA GLU A 700 30.18 39.94 -47.05
C GLU A 700 29.69 40.89 -45.94
N GLN A 701 28.45 41.39 -46.05
CA GLN A 701 27.79 42.28 -45.07
C GLN A 701 27.66 41.66 -43.66
N TRP A 702 27.67 40.33 -43.58
CA TRP A 702 27.63 39.55 -42.34
C TRP A 702 28.91 38.73 -42.15
N ALA A 703 30.03 39.15 -42.73
CA ALA A 703 31.27 38.39 -42.71
C ALA A 703 31.12 36.93 -43.21
N GLY A 704 30.19 36.70 -44.15
CA GLY A 704 29.92 35.38 -44.72
C GLY A 704 28.92 34.51 -43.95
N TRP A 705 28.46 34.93 -42.76
CA TRP A 705 27.57 34.13 -41.90
C TRP A 705 26.47 34.98 -41.26
N ARG A 706 25.22 34.69 -41.59
CA ARG A 706 24.04 35.32 -40.97
C ARG A 706 23.40 34.33 -40.02
N ILE A 707 22.74 34.82 -38.97
CA ILE A 707 21.94 33.97 -38.09
C ILE A 707 20.79 33.38 -38.92
N ARG A 708 20.50 32.10 -38.74
CA ARG A 708 19.37 31.44 -39.39
C ARG A 708 18.07 31.95 -38.77
N ASP A 709 17.01 32.06 -39.57
CA ASP A 709 15.67 32.23 -38.99
C ASP A 709 15.24 30.93 -38.31
N THR A 710 15.21 30.96 -36.98
CA THR A 710 14.80 29.83 -36.13
C THR A 710 13.33 29.91 -35.74
N GLY A 711 12.58 30.94 -36.19
CA GLY A 711 11.20 31.21 -35.79
C GLY A 711 11.02 31.71 -34.35
N LEU A 712 12.03 31.54 -33.50
CA LEU A 712 12.04 31.90 -32.08
C LEU A 712 11.75 33.37 -31.80
N GLY A 713 12.34 34.29 -32.56
CA GLY A 713 12.16 35.73 -32.30
C GLY A 713 10.75 36.27 -32.62
N SER A 714 9.92 35.52 -33.34
CA SER A 714 8.53 35.89 -33.64
C SER A 714 7.54 35.46 -32.56
N LEU A 715 7.94 34.55 -31.68
CA LEU A 715 7.13 34.04 -30.58
C LEU A 715 7.30 35.00 -29.40
N GLY A 716 6.21 35.35 -28.73
CA GLY A 716 6.31 35.99 -27.42
C GLY A 716 7.06 35.03 -26.50
N MET A 717 8.23 35.41 -26.03
CA MET A 717 9.07 34.57 -25.16
C MET A 717 8.66 34.75 -23.69
N ASP A 718 7.35 34.77 -23.41
CA ASP A 718 6.85 34.70 -22.05
C ASP A 718 6.84 33.24 -21.57
N GLU A 719 6.93 33.06 -20.25
CA GLU A 719 7.12 31.75 -19.62
C GLU A 719 6.02 30.74 -19.97
N GLU A 720 4.79 31.22 -20.19
CA GLU A 720 3.64 30.39 -20.52
C GLU A 720 3.69 29.89 -21.97
N THR A 721 4.01 30.77 -22.94
CA THR A 721 4.17 30.37 -24.34
C THR A 721 5.30 29.37 -24.49
N LEU A 722 6.41 29.56 -23.77
CA LEU A 722 7.56 28.67 -23.85
C LEU A 722 7.22 27.26 -23.36
N MET A 723 6.52 27.13 -22.23
CA MET A 723 6.07 25.83 -21.72
C MET A 723 5.09 25.12 -22.68
N ASN A 724 4.22 25.87 -23.34
CA ASN A 724 3.25 25.32 -24.29
C ASN A 724 3.87 24.77 -25.59
N LEU A 725 5.10 25.17 -25.91
CA LEU A 725 5.85 24.69 -27.07
C LEU A 725 6.59 23.37 -26.80
N LEU A 726 6.74 22.97 -25.53
CA LEU A 726 7.46 21.77 -25.12
C LEU A 726 6.59 20.52 -25.24
N GLU A 727 7.22 19.38 -25.55
CA GLU A 727 6.56 18.07 -25.47
C GLU A 727 6.11 17.77 -24.03
N PRO A 728 5.06 16.95 -23.80
CA PRO A 728 4.57 16.66 -22.44
C PRO A 728 5.66 16.13 -21.49
N ASN A 729 6.58 15.29 -21.98
CA ASN A 729 7.68 14.76 -21.18
C ASN A 729 8.74 15.84 -20.86
N GLU A 730 8.95 16.81 -21.75
CA GLU A 730 9.82 17.97 -21.50
C GLU A 730 9.20 18.91 -20.46
N GLN A 731 7.88 19.13 -20.52
CA GLN A 731 7.17 19.90 -19.51
C GLN A 731 7.30 19.25 -18.13
N ARG A 732 7.14 17.92 -18.03
CA ARG A 732 7.34 17.16 -16.78
C ARG A 732 8.76 17.31 -16.23
N LEU A 733 9.77 17.26 -17.11
CA LEU A 733 11.16 17.45 -16.71
C LEU A 733 11.40 18.85 -16.13
N VAL A 734 10.90 19.91 -16.77
CA VAL A 734 11.01 21.28 -16.24
C VAL A 734 10.33 21.38 -14.87
N ARG A 735 9.09 20.87 -14.74
CA ARG A 735 8.34 20.85 -13.47
C ARG A 735 9.06 20.08 -12.37
N SER A 736 9.75 18.98 -12.69
CA SER A 736 10.51 18.21 -11.69
C SER A 736 11.62 19.01 -11.02
N LEU A 737 12.24 19.94 -11.75
CA LEU A 737 13.25 20.83 -11.21
C LEU A 737 12.64 22.03 -10.45
N GLU A 738 11.41 22.45 -10.78
CA GLU A 738 10.72 23.53 -10.06
C GLU A 738 10.45 23.17 -8.59
N TRP A 739 10.32 21.87 -8.26
CA TRP A 739 10.15 21.40 -6.88
C TRP A 739 11.27 21.83 -5.93
N PHE A 740 12.47 22.12 -6.43
CA PHE A 740 13.56 22.65 -5.60
C PHE A 740 13.21 24.00 -4.95
N PHE A 741 12.28 24.79 -5.51
CA PHE A 741 11.76 26.00 -4.88
C PHE A 741 10.81 25.74 -3.70
N GLN A 742 10.26 24.53 -3.59
CA GLN A 742 9.30 24.20 -2.51
C GLN A 742 10.00 23.65 -1.27
N ILE A 743 11.24 23.19 -1.41
CA ILE A 743 12.01 22.56 -0.32
C ILE A 743 13.18 23.44 0.11
N ARG A 744 13.73 23.15 1.30
CA ARG A 744 15.07 23.63 1.70
C ARG A 744 16.11 22.65 1.20
N ALA A 745 16.39 22.69 -0.10
CA ALA A 745 17.31 21.76 -0.72
C ALA A 745 18.77 22.02 -0.35
N ASP A 746 19.59 20.98 -0.46
CA ASP A 746 21.03 21.12 -0.39
C ASP A 746 21.58 21.79 -1.65
N TRP A 747 22.47 22.77 -1.47
CA TRP A 747 23.05 23.57 -2.56
C TRP A 747 23.73 22.72 -3.63
N GLY A 748 24.65 21.83 -3.21
CA GLY A 748 25.45 21.01 -4.11
C GLY A 748 24.60 20.11 -5.02
N PRO A 749 23.78 19.19 -4.46
CA PRO A 749 22.91 18.31 -5.23
C PRO A 749 21.95 19.06 -6.16
N THR A 750 21.41 20.20 -5.72
CA THR A 750 20.48 21.02 -6.53
C THR A 750 21.15 21.54 -7.79
N PHE A 751 22.29 22.23 -7.66
CA PHE A 751 23.00 22.77 -8.82
C PHE A 751 23.65 21.68 -9.67
N ALA A 752 24.10 20.58 -9.07
CA ALA A 752 24.58 19.41 -9.83
C ALA A 752 23.47 18.78 -10.68
N GLY A 753 22.25 18.63 -10.13
CA GLY A 753 21.08 18.13 -10.84
C GLY A 753 20.67 19.04 -12.00
N ILE A 754 20.54 20.34 -11.75
CA ILE A 754 20.21 21.34 -12.79
C ILE A 754 21.27 21.32 -13.89
N ALA A 755 22.57 21.33 -13.54
CA ALA A 755 23.65 21.27 -14.52
C ALA A 755 23.58 19.99 -15.37
N THR A 756 23.31 18.84 -14.74
CA THR A 756 23.17 17.55 -15.43
C THR A 756 22.02 17.57 -16.44
N VAL A 757 20.85 18.06 -16.04
CA VAL A 757 19.69 18.18 -16.93
C VAL A 757 19.95 19.17 -18.07
N MET A 758 20.52 20.34 -17.78
CA MET A 758 20.85 21.33 -18.80
C MET A 758 21.88 20.79 -19.81
N LYS A 759 22.92 20.08 -19.35
CA LYS A 759 23.89 19.40 -20.22
C LYS A 759 23.20 18.33 -21.09
N ALA A 760 22.26 17.58 -20.54
CA ALA A 760 21.48 16.58 -21.27
C ALA A 760 20.58 17.22 -22.36
N MET A 761 19.91 18.34 -22.07
CA MET A 761 19.09 19.05 -23.06
C MET A 761 19.93 19.69 -24.15
N LEU A 762 21.04 20.34 -23.80
CA LEU A 762 21.93 20.98 -24.77
C LEU A 762 22.63 19.95 -25.65
N ARG A 763 23.11 18.83 -25.10
CA ARG A 763 23.75 17.79 -25.93
C ARG A 763 22.77 17.13 -26.89
N THR A 764 21.49 16.99 -26.52
CA THR A 764 20.45 16.41 -27.40
C THR A 764 19.90 17.41 -28.42
N GLY A 765 20.29 18.69 -28.33
CA GLY A 765 19.79 19.76 -29.20
C GLY A 765 18.40 20.29 -28.81
N ARG A 766 17.86 19.89 -27.66
CA ARG A 766 16.57 20.35 -27.11
C ARG A 766 16.71 21.74 -26.47
N PHE A 767 17.05 22.73 -27.29
CA PHE A 767 17.33 24.11 -26.86
C PHE A 767 16.15 24.77 -26.14
N LEU A 768 14.92 24.60 -26.64
CA LEU A 768 13.72 25.19 -26.02
C LEU A 768 13.54 24.73 -24.58
N THR A 769 13.78 23.45 -24.30
CA THR A 769 13.72 22.89 -22.95
C THR A 769 14.82 23.45 -22.04
N ALA A 770 16.05 23.60 -22.57
CA ALA A 770 17.14 24.24 -21.82
C ALA A 770 16.86 25.74 -21.53
N LEU A 771 16.20 26.44 -22.46
CA LEU A 771 15.76 27.82 -22.28
C LEU A 771 14.61 27.93 -21.26
N ALA A 772 13.68 26.96 -21.27
CA ALA A 772 12.62 26.86 -20.26
C ALA A 772 13.18 26.74 -18.85
N ILE A 773 14.18 25.88 -18.68
CA ILE A 773 14.88 25.70 -17.40
C ILE A 773 15.58 27.00 -17.01
N SER A 774 16.25 27.67 -17.94
CA SER A 774 16.99 28.91 -17.66
C SER A 774 16.08 30.08 -17.25
N THR A 775 14.88 30.15 -17.82
CA THR A 775 13.89 31.21 -17.54
C THR A 775 13.14 30.95 -16.24
N ARG A 776 12.58 29.75 -16.07
CA ARG A 776 11.76 29.39 -14.90
C ARG A 776 12.57 29.03 -13.65
N ILE A 777 13.80 28.56 -13.84
CA ILE A 777 14.71 28.11 -12.77
C ILE A 777 16.03 28.87 -12.90
N SER A 778 15.93 30.21 -12.93
CA SER A 778 17.11 31.05 -13.03
C SER A 778 18.03 30.85 -11.83
N TYR A 779 19.33 30.91 -12.09
CA TYR A 779 20.34 30.84 -11.04
C TYR A 779 20.08 31.90 -9.97
N GLU A 780 19.77 33.13 -10.37
CA GLU A 780 19.51 34.25 -9.47
C GLU A 780 18.37 33.92 -8.49
N ALA A 781 17.24 33.43 -8.99
CA ALA A 781 16.09 33.07 -8.17
C ALA A 781 16.42 31.91 -7.23
N MET A 782 17.08 30.86 -7.74
CA MET A 782 17.45 29.68 -6.94
C MET A 782 18.50 30.03 -5.86
N SER A 783 19.48 30.87 -6.20
CA SER A 783 20.52 31.36 -5.30
C SER A 783 19.91 32.15 -4.14
N LYS A 784 19.01 33.08 -4.44
CA LYS A 784 18.24 33.85 -3.44
C LYS A 784 17.34 32.96 -2.58
N HIS A 785 16.80 31.88 -3.13
CA HIS A 785 15.95 30.93 -2.41
C HIS A 785 16.74 30.05 -1.41
N LEU A 786 17.92 29.57 -1.81
CA LEU A 786 18.72 28.63 -1.00
C LEU A 786 19.64 29.33 0.01
N THR A 787 20.13 30.54 -0.31
CA THR A 787 21.07 31.28 0.55
C THR A 787 20.57 31.60 1.97
N PRO A 788 19.28 31.86 2.26
CA PRO A 788 18.82 32.12 3.62
C PRO A 788 19.12 30.97 4.59
N GLY A 789 19.12 29.72 4.13
CA GLY A 789 19.47 28.56 4.94
C GLY A 789 20.99 28.41 5.18
N LEU A 790 21.82 29.04 4.36
CA LEU A 790 23.27 28.87 4.33
C LEU A 790 24.04 30.10 4.83
N LEU A 791 23.47 31.29 4.71
CA LEU A 791 24.10 32.59 4.96
C LEU A 791 23.29 33.41 5.98
N ASP A 792 22.98 32.82 7.12
CA ASP A 792 22.32 33.47 8.27
C ASP A 792 21.05 34.28 7.90
N GLY A 793 20.19 33.69 7.08
CA GLY A 793 18.91 34.31 6.67
C GLY A 793 19.02 35.34 5.53
N ARG A 794 20.19 35.52 4.92
CA ARG A 794 20.36 36.44 3.79
C ARG A 794 19.97 35.78 2.46
N SER A 795 19.11 36.44 1.69
CA SER A 795 18.75 36.08 0.32
C SER A 795 19.65 36.84 -0.65
N VAL A 796 20.65 36.16 -1.21
CA VAL A 796 21.74 36.78 -1.97
C VAL A 796 22.00 36.01 -3.26
N ASP A 797 22.30 36.74 -4.34
CA ASP A 797 22.97 36.16 -5.50
C ASP A 797 24.49 36.06 -5.20
N VAL A 798 25.01 34.84 -5.13
CA VAL A 798 26.40 34.59 -4.75
C VAL A 798 27.39 35.07 -5.82
N HIS A 799 27.02 35.12 -7.10
CA HIS A 799 27.92 35.57 -8.18
C HIS A 799 27.89 37.09 -8.40
N GLU A 800 26.79 37.77 -8.10
CA GLU A 800 26.66 39.22 -8.33
C GLU A 800 27.01 40.12 -7.13
N ASN A 801 27.06 39.61 -5.90
CA ASN A 801 27.19 40.47 -4.71
C ASN A 801 28.62 41.04 -4.51
N PRO A 802 28.82 42.38 -4.57
CA PRO A 802 30.14 43.02 -4.48
C PRO A 802 30.66 43.23 -3.05
N GLU A 803 29.86 42.98 -1.99
CA GLU A 803 30.30 43.20 -0.60
C GLU A 803 31.31 42.15 -0.08
N TYR A 804 31.62 41.13 -0.86
CA TYR A 804 32.57 40.07 -0.50
C TYR A 804 33.56 39.83 -1.66
N GLU A 805 34.53 40.73 -1.81
CA GLU A 805 35.70 40.50 -2.66
C GLU A 805 36.51 39.30 -2.12
N GLU A 806 36.87 38.38 -3.01
CA GLU A 806 37.75 37.25 -2.72
C GLU A 806 39.05 37.73 -2.05
N PRO A 807 39.58 37.04 -1.02
CA PRO A 807 40.93 37.30 -0.57
C PRO A 807 41.89 36.93 -1.71
N ALA A 808 42.45 37.97 -2.35
CA ALA A 808 43.41 37.87 -3.43
C ALA A 808 44.48 36.81 -3.11
N THR A 809 44.49 35.71 -3.86
CA THR A 809 45.62 34.79 -3.87
C THR A 809 46.79 35.50 -4.55
N THR A 810 47.90 35.56 -3.84
CA THR A 810 49.14 36.24 -4.18
C THR A 810 49.68 35.95 -5.57
N ARG A 811 49.87 37.00 -6.40
CA ARG A 811 51.09 37.24 -7.21
C ARG A 811 51.18 38.71 -7.67
N PRO A 812 52.40 39.30 -7.78
CA PRO A 812 52.60 40.74 -7.67
C PRO A 812 52.57 41.53 -8.99
N ASP A 813 52.06 42.77 -8.86
CA ASP A 813 52.32 44.02 -9.59
C ASP A 813 52.37 44.05 -11.14
N LEU A 814 51.55 44.92 -11.76
CA LEU A 814 51.93 46.29 -12.12
C LEU A 814 50.84 47.03 -12.95
N MET A 815 50.61 48.28 -12.54
CA MET A 815 50.14 49.46 -13.30
C MET A 815 48.64 49.70 -13.62
N ARG A 816 48.15 50.76 -12.94
CA ARG A 816 47.40 51.97 -13.44
C ARG A 816 45.94 51.80 -13.92
N ARG A 817 45.01 52.74 -13.72
CA ARG A 817 44.99 54.10 -13.12
C ARG A 817 43.52 54.47 -12.86
N SER A 818 43.27 55.11 -11.72
CA SER A 818 42.05 55.85 -11.33
C SER A 818 41.32 56.59 -12.46
N THR A 819 39.98 56.53 -12.47
CA THR A 819 39.12 57.72 -12.39
C THR A 819 37.80 57.41 -11.67
N ARG A 820 37.40 58.32 -10.77
CA ARG A 820 36.15 58.37 -9.97
C ARG A 820 35.03 59.11 -10.75
N SER A 821 33.77 58.71 -10.55
CA SER A 821 32.63 59.59 -10.16
C SER A 821 31.36 58.75 -9.99
N SER A 822 30.93 58.44 -8.77
CA SER A 822 29.85 59.10 -8.00
C SER A 822 28.42 58.92 -8.54
N SER A 823 27.58 58.16 -7.83
CA SER A 823 26.50 58.73 -6.99
C SER A 823 25.81 57.62 -6.20
N GLN A 824 26.09 57.59 -4.90
CA GLN A 824 25.48 56.70 -3.91
C GLN A 824 24.37 57.52 -3.23
N LYS A 825 23.13 57.02 -3.26
CA LYS A 825 22.03 57.53 -2.43
C LYS A 825 21.94 56.66 -1.18
N ASP A 826 21.92 57.34 -0.05
CA ASP A 826 21.87 56.80 1.31
C ASP A 826 20.71 55.82 1.54
N ILE A 827 21.04 54.65 2.09
CA ILE A 827 20.12 53.87 2.93
C ILE A 827 20.82 53.66 4.26
N THR A 828 20.22 54.24 5.30
CA THR A 828 20.55 54.00 6.70
C THR A 828 20.22 52.56 7.08
N THR A 829 21.24 51.77 7.41
CA THR A 829 21.06 50.51 8.13
C THR A 829 21.99 50.50 9.34
N THR A 830 21.35 50.35 10.50
CA THR A 830 21.96 50.18 11.83
C THR A 830 23.07 49.13 11.82
N ALA A 831 24.23 49.49 12.36
CA ALA A 831 25.38 48.62 12.51
C ALA A 831 25.09 47.41 13.43
N PRO A 832 25.47 46.18 13.02
CA PRO A 832 25.65 45.09 13.96
C PRO A 832 27.01 45.18 14.65
N LYS A 833 27.00 44.80 15.93
CA LYS A 833 28.16 44.69 16.83
C LYS A 833 29.16 43.64 16.34
N GLU A 834 30.42 43.87 16.72
CA GLU A 834 31.64 43.02 16.69
C GLU A 834 31.64 41.73 15.84
N PRO A 835 32.66 41.51 14.97
CA PRO A 835 32.72 40.33 14.11
C PRO A 835 32.91 39.04 14.94
N SER A 836 31.93 38.14 14.85
CA SER A 836 32.02 36.77 15.38
C SER A 836 33.13 35.99 14.65
N GLN A 837 33.59 34.88 15.24
CA GLN A 837 34.55 33.97 14.61
C GLN A 837 34.11 33.49 13.22
N ASP A 838 32.80 33.52 12.92
CA ASP A 838 32.21 33.10 11.63
C ASP A 838 32.66 33.99 10.48
N ALA A 839 32.97 35.28 10.69
CA ALA A 839 33.33 36.22 9.62
C ALA A 839 34.59 35.82 8.81
N LYS A 840 35.43 34.91 9.33
CA LYS A 840 36.63 34.40 8.65
C LYS A 840 36.36 33.19 7.73
N GLU A 841 35.28 32.43 7.95
CA GLU A 841 34.95 31.24 7.15
C GLU A 841 34.06 31.55 5.94
N TRP A 842 33.42 32.72 5.95
CA TRP A 842 32.50 33.17 4.90
C TRP A 842 33.11 33.25 3.50
N PRO A 843 34.34 33.77 3.29
CA PRO A 843 34.92 33.83 1.95
C PRO A 843 35.15 32.44 1.34
N TYR A 844 35.54 31.46 2.18
CA TYR A 844 35.71 30.08 1.75
C TYR A 844 34.36 29.43 1.41
N LYS A 845 33.35 29.64 2.24
CA LYS A 845 31.98 29.16 1.99
C LYS A 845 31.41 29.73 0.69
N ILE A 846 31.54 31.05 0.48
CA ILE A 846 31.10 31.72 -0.75
C ILE A 846 31.87 31.18 -1.97
N ALA A 847 33.19 31.03 -1.89
CA ALA A 847 33.99 30.46 -2.97
C ALA A 847 33.53 29.03 -3.34
N LEU A 848 33.22 28.20 -2.34
CA LEU A 848 32.67 26.86 -2.56
C LEU A 848 31.29 26.91 -3.24
N LEU A 849 30.39 27.79 -2.78
CA LEU A 849 29.06 27.96 -3.38
C LEU A 849 29.17 28.44 -4.85
N LYS A 850 30.10 29.36 -5.15
CA LYS A 850 30.41 29.79 -6.51
C LYS A 850 30.90 28.63 -7.35
N GLN A 851 31.88 27.87 -6.86
CA GLN A 851 32.42 26.70 -7.55
C GLN A 851 31.33 25.67 -7.87
N GLN A 852 30.47 25.34 -6.91
CA GLN A 852 29.40 24.35 -7.08
C GLN A 852 28.28 24.80 -8.04
N SER A 853 28.06 26.11 -8.19
CA SER A 853 27.00 26.65 -9.05
C SER A 853 27.48 27.17 -10.40
N LYS A 854 28.80 27.26 -10.61
CA LYS A 854 29.42 27.86 -11.81
C LYS A 854 28.91 27.26 -13.12
N GLN A 855 28.83 25.93 -13.22
CA GLN A 855 28.37 25.26 -14.44
C GLN A 855 26.93 25.67 -14.80
N VAL A 856 26.02 25.81 -13.83
CA VAL A 856 24.64 26.24 -14.10
C VAL A 856 24.62 27.67 -14.63
N VAL A 857 25.38 28.58 -14.03
CA VAL A 857 25.50 29.96 -14.50
C VAL A 857 26.01 30.02 -15.94
N GLU A 858 27.04 29.24 -16.26
CA GLU A 858 27.59 29.17 -17.61
C GLU A 858 26.56 28.60 -18.61
N LEU A 859 25.88 27.49 -18.29
CA LEU A 859 24.88 26.88 -19.16
C LEU A 859 23.67 27.80 -19.38
N GLN A 860 23.22 28.53 -18.35
CA GLN A 860 22.13 29.51 -18.47
C GLN A 860 22.57 30.74 -19.29
N ASN A 861 23.80 31.22 -19.10
CA ASN A 861 24.37 32.27 -19.94
C ASN A 861 24.45 31.84 -21.42
N LEU A 862 24.82 30.58 -21.70
CA LEU A 862 24.81 30.02 -23.04
C LEU A 862 23.39 30.04 -23.65
N CYS A 863 22.39 29.59 -22.90
CA CYS A 863 21.00 29.58 -23.38
C CYS A 863 20.49 31.00 -23.67
N SER A 864 20.78 31.94 -22.78
CA SER A 864 20.31 33.31 -22.94
C SER A 864 21.10 34.08 -24.02
N LEU A 865 22.35 33.72 -24.29
CA LEU A 865 23.09 34.21 -25.46
C LEU A 865 22.48 33.71 -26.76
N LEU A 866 22.11 32.42 -26.84
CA LEU A 866 21.44 31.85 -28.01
C LEU A 866 20.08 32.51 -28.27
N GLU A 867 19.32 32.78 -27.21
CA GLU A 867 18.08 33.54 -27.29
C GLU A 867 18.31 34.97 -27.81
N ALA A 868 19.30 35.70 -27.26
CA ALA A 868 19.63 37.05 -27.72
C ALA A 868 20.05 37.08 -29.20
N LEU A 869 20.80 36.07 -29.65
CA LEU A 869 21.18 35.89 -31.06
C LEU A 869 19.98 35.55 -31.95
N ALA A 870 19.02 34.74 -31.47
CA ALA A 870 17.78 34.49 -32.20
C ALA A 870 16.89 35.74 -32.28
N MET A 871 16.80 36.51 -31.20
CA MET A 871 16.05 37.78 -31.17
C MET A 871 16.67 38.84 -32.08
N TRP A 872 18.01 38.85 -32.19
CA TRP A 872 18.72 39.69 -33.16
C TRP A 872 18.24 39.44 -34.60
N ARG A 873 18.02 38.18 -34.98
CA ARG A 873 17.52 37.83 -36.32
C ARG A 873 16.17 38.47 -36.61
N PHE A 874 15.26 38.41 -35.62
CA PHE A 874 13.94 39.00 -35.72
C PHE A 874 13.98 40.54 -35.76
N LEU A 875 14.84 41.16 -34.93
CA LEU A 875 15.09 42.60 -34.98
C LEU A 875 15.56 43.02 -36.37
N GLU A 876 16.52 42.30 -36.94
CA GLU A 876 17.08 42.56 -38.26
C GLU A 876 16.00 42.48 -39.36
N ASP A 877 15.19 41.42 -39.36
CA ASP A 877 14.11 41.27 -40.35
C ASP A 877 13.01 42.34 -40.18
N SER A 878 12.66 42.69 -38.94
CA SER A 878 11.71 43.75 -38.65
C SER A 878 12.21 45.10 -39.17
N LEU A 879 13.49 45.41 -38.97
CA LEU A 879 14.11 46.64 -39.48
C LEU A 879 14.22 46.66 -41.02
N ALA A 880 14.39 45.49 -41.64
CA ALA A 880 14.41 45.33 -43.09
C ALA A 880 13.01 45.47 -43.72
N ALA A 881 11.95 45.05 -43.02
CA ALA A 881 10.56 45.19 -43.44
C ALA A 881 10.05 46.63 -43.27
N ASP A 882 10.39 47.32 -42.18
CA ASP A 882 10.00 48.70 -41.88
C ASP A 882 10.92 49.77 -42.52
N LYS A 883 11.36 49.55 -43.75
CA LYS A 883 12.30 50.44 -44.48
C LYS A 883 11.87 51.92 -44.52
N GLU A 884 10.58 52.22 -44.40
CA GLU A 884 10.04 53.59 -44.53
C GLU A 884 9.46 54.21 -43.24
N LYS A 885 9.31 53.49 -42.11
CA LYS A 885 8.57 54.00 -40.93
C LYS A 885 9.44 54.52 -39.77
N LEU A 886 10.65 53.99 -39.58
CA LEU A 886 11.51 54.35 -38.43
C LEU A 886 12.66 55.27 -38.87
N PRO A 887 12.89 56.43 -38.19
CA PRO A 887 14.03 57.30 -38.48
C PRO A 887 15.37 56.59 -38.29
N TYR A 888 16.34 56.86 -39.18
CA TYR A 888 17.68 56.25 -39.13
C TYR A 888 18.38 56.35 -37.75
N PRO A 889 18.34 57.48 -37.02
CA PRO A 889 18.99 57.57 -35.71
C PRO A 889 18.41 56.61 -34.67
N VAL A 890 17.09 56.34 -34.73
CA VAL A 890 16.42 55.41 -33.82
C VAL A 890 16.80 53.96 -34.16
N LYS A 891 16.90 53.64 -35.46
CA LYS A 891 17.39 52.32 -35.92
C LYS A 891 18.84 52.08 -35.49
N GLN A 892 19.69 53.10 -35.65
CA GLN A 892 21.10 53.06 -35.24
C GLN A 892 21.24 52.86 -33.73
N ASP A 893 20.51 53.65 -32.93
CA ASP A 893 20.54 53.56 -31.47
C ASP A 893 20.06 52.19 -30.97
N LEU A 894 18.95 51.68 -31.51
CA LEU A 894 18.42 50.36 -31.18
C LEU A 894 19.43 49.23 -31.50
N ILE A 895 19.99 49.23 -32.71
CA ILE A 895 21.00 48.25 -33.15
C ILE A 895 22.24 48.26 -32.24
N LEU A 896 22.77 49.45 -31.94
CA LEU A 896 23.98 49.60 -31.14
C LEU A 896 23.75 49.25 -29.67
N THR A 897 22.56 49.58 -29.15
CA THR A 897 22.16 49.25 -27.78
C THR A 897 21.98 47.74 -27.63
N THR A 898 21.23 47.08 -28.53
CA THR A 898 21.07 45.60 -28.51
C THR A 898 22.41 44.88 -28.64
N LEU A 899 23.30 45.33 -29.54
CA LEU A 899 24.64 44.74 -29.61
C LEU A 899 25.40 44.88 -28.29
N ARG A 900 25.37 46.06 -27.67
CA ARG A 900 26.16 46.38 -26.47
C ARG A 900 25.59 45.72 -25.23
N GLU A 901 24.31 45.92 -24.95
CA GLU A 901 23.65 45.54 -23.71
C GLU A 901 23.23 44.06 -23.71
N ASP A 902 22.72 43.54 -24.84
CA ASP A 902 22.19 42.17 -24.89
C ASP A 902 23.22 41.14 -25.37
N ILE A 903 23.92 41.40 -26.48
CA ILE A 903 24.79 40.39 -27.11
C ILE A 903 26.21 40.42 -26.51
N THR A 904 26.85 41.60 -26.46
CA THR A 904 28.26 41.70 -26.02
C THR A 904 28.42 41.31 -24.55
N THR A 905 27.49 41.74 -23.68
CA THR A 905 27.50 41.40 -22.25
C THR A 905 27.44 39.90 -22.02
N ARG A 906 26.57 39.17 -22.74
CA ARG A 906 26.40 37.71 -22.65
C ARG A 906 27.51 36.92 -23.35
N MET A 907 28.20 37.54 -24.31
CA MET A 907 29.35 36.96 -25.00
C MET A 907 30.62 36.99 -24.13
N ALA A 908 30.78 37.99 -23.25
CA ALA A 908 31.99 38.17 -22.46
C ALA A 908 32.40 36.95 -21.60
N PRO A 909 31.48 36.25 -20.89
CA PRO A 909 31.83 35.04 -20.12
C PRO A 909 32.37 33.90 -20.98
N LEU A 910 32.03 33.85 -22.27
CA LEU A 910 32.51 32.80 -23.19
C LEU A 910 34.03 32.91 -23.46
N PHE A 911 34.62 34.09 -23.24
CA PHE A 911 36.05 34.37 -23.47
C PHE A 911 36.94 34.12 -22.23
N GLY A 912 36.59 33.11 -21.42
CA GLY A 912 37.33 32.68 -20.24
C GLY A 912 37.23 31.17 -20.00
N SER A 913 37.40 30.73 -18.74
CA SER A 913 37.29 29.32 -18.33
C SER A 913 35.84 28.82 -18.30
N PHE A 914 35.23 28.71 -19.49
CA PHE A 914 33.82 28.35 -19.68
C PHE A 914 33.62 26.85 -19.90
N LEU A 915 32.86 26.20 -19.02
CA LEU A 915 32.66 24.75 -18.95
C LEU A 915 33.98 23.95 -18.86
N THR A 916 35.07 24.57 -18.43
CA THR A 916 36.39 23.93 -18.30
C THR A 916 36.68 23.41 -16.90
N GLU A 917 35.90 23.85 -15.91
CA GLU A 917 35.96 23.30 -14.56
C GLU A 917 35.05 22.09 -14.49
N VAL A 918 35.68 20.93 -14.33
CA VAL A 918 35.04 19.64 -14.49
C VAL A 918 35.13 18.85 -13.18
N ALA A 919 34.04 18.17 -12.82
CA ALA A 919 34.01 17.30 -11.65
C ALA A 919 34.77 15.97 -11.86
N ASP A 920 34.57 15.33 -13.01
CA ASP A 920 35.15 14.03 -13.37
C ASP A 920 35.36 13.87 -14.89
N VAL A 921 35.96 12.76 -15.32
CA VAL A 921 36.29 12.52 -16.74
C VAL A 921 35.02 12.49 -17.62
N GLN A 922 33.90 12.05 -17.06
CA GLN A 922 32.61 11.97 -17.76
C GLN A 922 32.03 13.37 -18.02
N ASP A 923 32.09 14.23 -17.02
CA ASP A 923 31.68 15.62 -17.10
C ASP A 923 32.55 16.40 -18.12
N GLU A 924 33.83 16.04 -18.24
CA GLU A 924 34.75 16.65 -19.22
C GLU A 924 34.29 16.36 -20.65
N TYR A 925 33.91 15.10 -20.90
CA TYR A 925 33.40 14.66 -22.17
C TYR A 925 32.13 15.42 -22.57
N LEU A 926 31.18 15.56 -21.64
CA LEU A 926 29.92 16.27 -21.88
C LEU A 926 30.15 17.75 -22.17
N CYS A 927 30.94 18.43 -21.34
CA CYS A 927 31.26 19.83 -21.52
C CYS A 927 31.97 20.09 -22.86
N THR A 928 32.92 19.23 -23.23
CA THR A 928 33.65 19.30 -24.51
C THR A 928 32.70 19.13 -25.70
N LYS A 929 31.76 18.19 -25.63
CA LYS A 929 30.74 17.99 -26.67
C LYS A 929 29.86 19.22 -26.87
N ILE A 930 29.43 19.87 -25.78
CA ILE A 930 28.65 21.12 -25.85
C ILE A 930 29.51 22.24 -26.48
N ARG A 931 30.78 22.40 -26.07
CA ARG A 931 31.68 23.39 -26.69
C ARG A 931 31.79 23.18 -28.21
N HIS A 932 32.01 21.94 -28.64
CA HIS A 932 32.14 21.62 -30.06
C HIS A 932 30.86 21.86 -30.87
N ALA A 933 29.70 21.55 -30.29
CA ALA A 933 28.42 21.70 -30.99
C ALA A 933 27.97 23.16 -31.13
N TYR A 934 28.22 24.01 -30.13
CA TYR A 934 27.63 25.37 -30.07
C TYR A 934 28.63 26.49 -30.36
N PHE A 935 29.88 26.40 -29.89
CA PHE A 935 30.80 27.56 -29.92
C PHE A 935 31.16 28.03 -31.34
N PRO A 936 31.44 27.13 -32.31
CA PRO A 936 31.78 27.59 -33.65
C PRO A 936 30.67 28.41 -34.31
N ASP A 937 29.40 27.98 -34.21
CA ASP A 937 28.29 28.74 -34.78
C ASP A 937 28.01 30.05 -34.01
N ILE A 938 28.12 30.06 -32.67
CA ILE A 938 27.97 31.29 -31.86
C ILE A 938 29.02 32.34 -32.23
N ILE A 939 30.28 31.94 -32.37
CA ILE A 939 31.38 32.86 -32.70
C ILE A 939 31.23 33.42 -34.11
N LEU A 940 30.83 32.60 -35.08
CA LEU A 940 30.55 33.06 -36.45
C LEU A 940 29.33 33.98 -36.48
N ALA A 941 28.26 33.66 -35.74
CA ALA A 941 27.09 34.51 -35.58
C ALA A 941 27.48 35.87 -35.00
N TYR A 942 28.20 35.90 -33.88
CA TYR A 942 28.64 37.12 -33.22
C TYR A 942 29.47 37.99 -34.16
N ASN A 943 30.43 37.40 -34.89
CA ASN A 943 31.23 38.15 -35.84
C ASN A 943 30.39 38.70 -37.02
N GLY A 944 29.39 37.95 -37.48
CA GLY A 944 28.43 38.41 -38.49
C GLY A 944 27.59 39.58 -38.00
N VAL A 945 27.10 39.52 -36.75
CA VAL A 945 26.36 40.61 -36.08
C VAL A 945 27.24 41.86 -35.93
N VAL A 946 28.47 41.72 -35.45
CA VAL A 946 29.44 42.82 -35.31
C VAL A 946 29.76 43.46 -36.67
N THR A 947 29.86 42.66 -37.73
CA THR A 947 30.13 43.17 -39.08
C THR A 947 28.91 43.89 -39.66
N TYR A 948 27.71 43.36 -39.47
CA TYR A 948 26.48 44.01 -39.92
C TYR A 948 26.24 45.34 -39.20
N THR A 949 26.40 45.36 -37.87
CA THR A 949 26.24 46.57 -37.05
C THR A 949 27.22 47.68 -37.42
N SER A 950 28.40 47.35 -37.95
CA SER A 950 29.37 48.34 -38.44
C SER A 950 28.86 49.23 -39.58
N GLN A 951 27.82 48.78 -40.30
CA GLN A 951 27.16 49.61 -41.33
C GLN A 951 26.45 50.83 -40.70
N PHE A 952 26.13 50.76 -39.41
CA PHE A 952 25.46 51.80 -38.65
C PHE A 952 26.44 52.60 -37.76
N ASP A 953 27.65 52.10 -37.50
CA ASP A 953 28.72 52.82 -36.78
C ASP A 953 30.12 52.40 -37.25
N ALA A 954 30.88 53.34 -37.80
CA ALA A 954 31.82 53.03 -38.87
C ALA A 954 33.20 52.49 -38.43
N LYS A 955 33.59 52.53 -37.15
CA LYS A 955 34.96 52.12 -36.73
C LYS A 955 35.12 51.46 -35.37
N GLU A 956 34.37 51.86 -34.34
CA GLU A 956 34.57 51.34 -32.99
C GLU A 956 34.01 49.92 -32.82
N VAL A 957 32.91 49.61 -33.51
CA VAL A 957 32.25 48.29 -33.42
C VAL A 957 33.11 47.17 -34.03
N LEU A 958 33.79 47.43 -35.16
CA LEU A 958 34.66 46.45 -35.82
C LEU A 958 35.91 46.11 -34.99
N PHE A 959 36.29 46.96 -34.01
CA PHE A 959 37.36 46.62 -33.07
C PHE A 959 37.04 45.34 -32.28
N LYS A 960 35.75 45.07 -32.01
CA LYS A 960 35.30 43.84 -31.36
C LYS A 960 35.59 42.57 -32.17
N SER A 961 35.62 42.67 -33.51
CA SER A 961 36.03 41.54 -34.37
C SER A 961 37.54 41.27 -34.26
N LEU A 962 38.35 42.32 -34.06
CA LEU A 962 39.79 42.18 -33.78
C LEU A 962 40.03 41.63 -32.36
N GLU A 963 39.28 42.11 -31.37
CA GLU A 963 39.29 41.57 -30.01
C GLU A 963 38.90 40.09 -30.00
N LEU A 964 37.90 39.70 -30.78
CA LEU A 964 37.50 38.29 -30.96
C LEU A 964 38.66 37.45 -31.50
N ALA A 965 39.37 37.93 -32.52
CA ALA A 965 40.53 37.24 -33.07
C ALA A 965 41.65 37.07 -32.03
N ASN A 966 41.91 38.11 -31.22
CA ASN A 966 42.89 38.05 -30.14
C ASN A 966 42.44 37.11 -29.01
N ALA A 967 41.15 37.15 -28.65
CA ALA A 967 40.59 36.32 -27.59
C ALA A 967 40.61 34.83 -27.94
N ILE A 968 40.39 34.46 -29.21
CA ILE A 968 40.48 33.07 -29.68
C ILE A 968 41.95 32.61 -29.75
N ALA A 969 42.88 33.53 -30.04
CA ALA A 969 44.32 33.23 -30.11
C ALA A 969 45.01 33.20 -28.73
N ASP A 970 44.37 33.68 -27.67
CA ASP A 970 44.91 33.67 -26.31
C ASP A 970 45.00 32.22 -25.78
N GLU A 971 46.16 31.85 -25.23
CA GLU A 971 46.41 30.54 -24.63
C GLU A 971 45.41 30.21 -23.50
N LYS A 972 44.90 31.24 -22.81
CA LYS A 972 43.87 31.07 -21.76
C LYS A 972 42.54 30.56 -22.29
N ASN A 973 42.26 30.77 -23.57
CA ASN A 973 41.03 30.38 -24.26
C ASN A 973 41.28 29.25 -25.26
N TYR A 974 42.29 28.42 -25.02
CA TYR A 974 42.68 27.30 -25.88
C TYR A 974 41.48 26.45 -26.33
N GLU A 975 40.52 26.20 -25.43
CA GLU A 975 39.31 25.43 -25.71
C GLU A 975 38.43 26.02 -26.83
N LEU A 976 38.41 27.35 -27.00
CA LEU A 976 37.70 28.01 -28.11
C LEU A 976 38.36 27.68 -29.46
N ALA A 977 39.69 27.81 -29.53
CA ALA A 977 40.45 27.47 -30.73
C ALA A 977 40.38 25.96 -31.02
N ASN A 978 40.49 25.13 -29.97
CA ASN A 978 40.37 23.69 -30.06
C ASN A 978 39.00 23.27 -30.63
N ALA A 979 37.90 23.91 -30.21
CA ALA A 979 36.57 23.63 -30.75
C ALA A 979 36.51 23.79 -32.28
N PHE A 980 37.11 24.85 -32.84
CA PHE A 980 37.20 25.04 -34.29
C PHE A 980 38.14 24.05 -35.00
N LEU A 981 39.21 23.60 -34.33
CA LEU A 981 40.13 22.60 -34.88
C LEU A 981 39.49 21.21 -34.92
N GLN A 982 38.87 20.77 -33.82
CA GLN A 982 38.23 19.46 -33.72
C GLN A 982 37.02 19.35 -34.65
N THR A 983 36.24 20.42 -34.80
CA THR A 983 35.11 20.48 -35.75
C THR A 983 35.54 20.73 -37.19
N ARG A 984 36.84 20.97 -37.47
CA ARG A 984 37.42 21.29 -38.79
C ARG A 984 36.87 22.57 -39.42
N ARG A 985 36.48 23.55 -38.60
CA ARG A 985 35.85 24.82 -39.03
C ARG A 985 36.75 26.04 -38.92
N MET A 986 38.02 25.86 -38.57
CA MET A 986 38.99 26.96 -38.49
C MET A 986 39.09 27.78 -39.79
N GLY A 987 38.92 27.14 -40.95
CA GLY A 987 38.90 27.83 -42.24
C GLY A 987 37.73 28.81 -42.40
N GLU A 988 36.56 28.48 -41.84
CA GLU A 988 35.38 29.34 -41.84
C GLU A 988 35.63 30.59 -40.99
N LEU A 989 36.22 30.42 -39.81
CA LEU A 989 36.55 31.51 -38.89
C LEU A 989 37.56 32.49 -39.52
N VAL A 990 38.66 31.98 -40.08
CA VAL A 990 39.69 32.83 -40.71
C VAL A 990 39.10 33.63 -41.88
N THR A 991 38.23 32.99 -42.68
CA THR A 991 37.55 33.66 -43.79
C THR A 991 36.61 34.75 -43.28
N ALA A 992 35.82 34.47 -42.25
CA ALA A 992 34.89 35.44 -41.66
C ALA A 992 35.63 36.65 -41.06
N LEU A 993 36.70 36.43 -40.30
CA LEU A 993 37.53 37.50 -39.74
C LEU A 993 38.19 38.34 -40.86
N ALA A 994 38.68 37.72 -41.92
CA ALA A 994 39.25 38.42 -43.06
C ALA A 994 38.23 39.31 -43.78
N LEU A 995 36.98 38.84 -43.95
CA LEU A 995 35.88 39.63 -44.51
C LEU A 995 35.53 40.83 -43.61
N SER A 996 35.53 40.64 -42.30
CA SER A 996 35.28 41.70 -41.31
C SER A 996 36.34 42.81 -41.39
N GLN A 997 37.61 42.42 -41.52
CA GLN A 997 38.73 43.36 -41.69
C GLN A 997 38.71 44.07 -43.06
N ARG A 998 38.12 43.45 -44.08
CA ARG A 998 37.94 44.09 -45.39
C ARG A 998 36.86 45.17 -45.35
N MET A 999 35.83 45.01 -44.52
CA MET A 999 34.81 46.04 -44.28
C MET A 999 35.34 47.21 -43.45
N ALA A 1000 36.42 47.01 -42.68
CA ALA A 1000 37.10 48.05 -41.88
C ALA A 1000 38.01 49.00 -42.70
N LYS A 1001 38.34 48.62 -43.94
CA LYS A 1001 39.16 49.41 -44.88
C LYS A 1001 38.28 50.21 -45.83
#